data_AF-A0A9P9SII3-F1
#
_entry.id   AF-A0A9P9SII3-F1
#
_cell.length_a   1.000
_cell.length_b   1.000
_cell.length_c   1.000
_cell.angle_alpha   90.00
_cell.angle_beta   90.00
_cell.angle_gamma   90.00
#
_symmetry.space_group_name_H-M   'P 1'
#
loop_
_entity.id
_entity.type
_entity.pdbx_description
1 polymer ?
#
loop_
_entity_poly.entity_id
_entity_poly.type
_entity_poly.pdbx_seq_one_letter_code
_entity_poly.pdbx_strand_id
1 'polypeptide(L)'
;MPPSQLKRLKASLREQGITGPQQSKKQKKQNAQNGINKEKKVGRNVTLNGIREQFNPFDFTSSKKPKFDVTTDHSHKPALRRPGLQKSRDEELRRQAYIEEQQTRRKVGGILDKRFGENDPSMAPEEKMLERFTREKQVKHKNSSAFDLEDDEGGELTHMGQSLSLDGPALRDDFEEDDLELSDADDHPSDEERQLKRRRSDIEGEEDDKDDGEDRPERKKSKQEVMKELIAKSKLHKYERQAAKDDDEDVREELDKDMSSIHDLLRGIGRKLAPAPTALVPGMNADRAALLNGTDKIKFDKEYDLRLRQLAQDARAKPTEKSKTEEEMIEERARRLQQLEAKRLRRMQGEEVSDDEEKPPGNDGPNDEEDEDDEFGFGAGIKVRPSMADLGVEDEDDFLIDDDLVASGSDQDDSDEDSGDEIEEAAEEEDDEFVTGLLTEEEAKRPEFLTGANGPVQAIELPTQNGVNGDLAFNFACPESHEQLLEVTKGIDIVDLPTVIQRIRALYHPKLKSENKSKLGNLAVALVDHISYLANQDERPPFAVLETIIRHIHSLAKMFPVEIANSFRHHLEDWNTSRALSPTPGDLVLLTAVGSIFPTSDHFHQVATPAILGMARYLGLKIPQNLADYATGAYVCTLCLQYQQLSKRYVPEVMNFIENTLCVLAPAKISKIPGGFPYHEPKSSLRIESVVECEGKLKFYDCAPEDRSQDEDEALKAALVGVNLSLIDAAATTWTGKSAFAEVFGPALKITHHLASKKCRFKLSSNAQKTLITLAQKLTRLLNESRLGRRPLELHHHKPLAIKTSIPKFEDNFNPERHYDPDRERTELAKLKKEHKRERKGAIRELRKDSRILASSSLREKKERDQAYEKKQKRLLAEIQGEEGHEKKEYEREKAWRKKSKK
;
A
#
# COMPACT_ATOMS: atom_id res chain seq x y z
N MET A 1 -20.77 44.86 46.12
CA MET A 1 -21.97 45.11 45.28
C MET A 1 -21.58 45.92 44.07
N PRO A 2 -22.06 45.60 42.86
CA PRO A 2 -21.81 46.44 41.69
C PRO A 2 -22.40 47.85 41.94
N PRO A 3 -21.73 48.93 41.50
CA PRO A 3 -22.17 50.29 41.78
C PRO A 3 -23.56 50.55 41.17
N SER A 4 -24.40 51.36 41.82
CA SER A 4 -25.71 51.74 41.29
C SER A 4 -25.61 52.35 39.89
N GLN A 5 -26.62 52.14 39.03
CA GLN A 5 -26.70 52.71 37.69
C GLN A 5 -26.59 54.26 37.72
N LEU A 6 -27.20 54.91 38.71
CA LEU A 6 -27.09 56.36 38.90
C LEU A 6 -25.66 56.80 39.24
N LYS A 7 -24.94 56.01 40.06
CA LYS A 7 -23.54 56.30 40.42
C LYS A 7 -22.61 56.13 39.21
N ARG A 8 -22.82 55.09 38.40
CA ARG A 8 -22.10 54.88 37.14
C ARG A 8 -22.39 55.99 36.11
N LEU A 9 -23.65 56.41 35.98
CA LEU A 9 -24.05 57.50 35.07
C LEU A 9 -23.38 58.82 35.47
N LYS A 10 -23.45 59.19 36.76
CA LYS A 10 -22.78 60.38 37.29
C LYS A 10 -21.26 60.32 37.17
N ALA A 11 -20.66 59.13 37.18
CA ALA A 11 -19.22 58.94 36.97
C ALA A 11 -18.86 59.12 35.49
N SER A 12 -19.56 58.42 34.59
CA SER A 12 -19.35 58.52 33.13
C SER A 12 -19.59 59.95 32.60
N LEU A 13 -20.63 60.65 33.07
CA LEU A 13 -20.88 62.05 32.71
C LEU A 13 -19.84 63.04 33.27
N ARG A 14 -19.21 62.71 34.40
CA ARG A 14 -18.09 63.48 34.98
C ARG A 14 -16.80 63.25 34.19
N GLU A 15 -16.49 62.00 33.87
CA GLU A 15 -15.33 61.58 33.09
C GLU A 15 -15.33 62.20 31.69
N GLN A 16 -16.48 62.20 31.03
CA GLN A 16 -16.66 62.84 29.72
C GLN A 16 -16.80 64.38 29.80
N GLY A 17 -16.68 64.98 30.99
CA GLY A 17 -16.66 66.44 31.20
C GLY A 17 -18.00 67.15 30.95
N ILE A 18 -19.11 66.41 30.94
CA ILE A 18 -20.46 66.94 30.67
C ILE A 18 -21.10 67.50 31.94
N THR A 19 -20.95 66.78 33.06
CA THR A 19 -21.37 67.23 34.39
C THR A 19 -20.13 67.38 35.25
N GLY A 20 -19.55 68.58 35.31
CA GLY A 20 -18.38 68.90 36.12
C GLY A 20 -18.56 70.23 36.85
N PRO A 21 -17.64 70.60 37.77
CA PRO A 21 -17.67 71.90 38.43
C PRO A 21 -17.52 73.05 37.40
N GLN A 22 -18.00 74.25 37.76
CA GLN A 22 -17.99 75.41 36.87
C GLN A 22 -16.55 75.82 36.50
N GLN A 23 -16.22 75.74 35.21
CA GLN A 23 -14.89 76.08 34.70
C GLN A 23 -14.60 77.58 34.78
N SER A 24 -13.37 77.95 35.16
CA SER A 24 -12.91 79.35 35.23
C SER A 24 -12.71 79.98 33.85
N LYS A 25 -12.72 81.32 33.75
CA LYS A 25 -12.53 82.04 32.47
C LYS A 25 -11.19 81.69 31.79
N LYS A 26 -10.12 81.42 32.55
CA LYS A 26 -8.81 81.00 32.02
C LYS A 26 -8.86 79.61 31.38
N GLN A 27 -9.51 78.63 32.03
CA GLN A 27 -9.67 77.27 31.50
C GLN A 27 -10.54 77.23 30.24
N LYS A 28 -11.58 78.07 30.16
CA LYS A 28 -12.40 78.21 28.95
C LYS A 28 -11.60 78.77 27.76
N LYS A 29 -10.69 79.71 28.02
CA LYS A 29 -9.82 80.31 26.99
C LYS A 29 -8.76 79.33 26.49
N GLN A 30 -8.15 78.54 27.39
CA GLN A 30 -7.21 77.46 27.04
C GLN A 30 -7.88 76.37 26.20
N ASN A 31 -9.09 75.93 26.57
CA ASN A 31 -9.87 74.97 25.77
C ASN A 31 -10.29 75.52 24.39
N ALA A 32 -10.47 76.83 24.26
CA ALA A 32 -10.76 77.47 22.98
C ALA A 32 -9.51 77.60 22.08
N GLN A 33 -8.33 77.85 22.67
CA GLN A 33 -7.06 77.89 21.96
C GLN A 33 -6.64 76.53 21.42
N ASN A 34 -6.93 75.45 22.13
CA ASN A 34 -6.58 74.09 21.70
C ASN A 34 -7.51 73.53 20.60
N GLY A 35 -8.42 74.32 20.01
CA GLY A 35 -9.35 73.88 18.95
C GLY A 35 -10.50 72.96 19.41
N ILE A 36 -10.46 72.57 20.68
CA ILE A 36 -11.29 71.54 21.30
C ILE A 36 -12.80 71.85 21.28
N ASN A 37 -13.23 73.10 21.10
CA ASN A 37 -14.66 73.47 21.21
C ASN A 37 -15.57 73.03 20.05
N LYS A 38 -15.05 72.89 18.81
CA LYS A 38 -15.84 72.37 17.67
C LYS A 38 -15.88 70.84 17.69
N GLU A 39 -14.73 70.18 17.88
CA GLU A 39 -14.63 68.73 18.05
C GLU A 39 -15.37 68.22 19.29
N LYS A 40 -15.33 68.95 20.42
CA LYS A 40 -16.16 68.61 21.59
C LYS A 40 -17.64 68.70 21.31
N LYS A 41 -18.15 69.52 20.39
CA LYS A 41 -19.61 69.55 20.14
C LYS A 41 -20.08 68.28 19.40
N VAL A 42 -19.36 67.88 18.35
CA VAL A 42 -19.66 66.66 17.58
C VAL A 42 -19.33 65.42 18.41
N GLY A 43 -18.13 65.37 19.02
CA GLY A 43 -17.70 64.31 19.93
C GLY A 43 -18.57 64.18 21.17
N ARG A 44 -19.07 65.29 21.75
CA ARG A 44 -20.02 65.26 22.88
C ARG A 44 -21.36 64.66 22.48
N ASN A 45 -21.84 64.90 21.27
CA ASN A 45 -23.09 64.29 20.82
C ASN A 45 -22.91 62.78 20.62
N VAL A 46 -21.79 62.33 20.04
CA VAL A 46 -21.48 60.91 19.89
C VAL A 46 -21.30 60.22 21.24
N THR A 47 -20.53 60.82 22.16
CA THR A 47 -20.33 60.25 23.50
C THR A 47 -21.60 60.30 24.35
N LEU A 48 -22.40 61.38 24.29
CA LEU A 48 -23.71 61.43 24.95
C LEU A 48 -24.66 60.38 24.40
N ASN A 49 -24.67 60.15 23.08
CA ASN A 49 -25.48 59.10 22.47
C ASN A 49 -24.99 57.72 22.90
N GLY A 50 -23.68 57.48 22.97
CA GLY A 50 -23.12 56.24 23.52
C GLY A 50 -23.49 56.02 24.99
N ILE A 51 -23.47 57.07 25.82
CA ILE A 51 -23.94 57.01 27.21
C ILE A 51 -25.45 56.74 27.25
N ARG A 52 -26.26 57.42 26.43
CA ARG A 52 -27.70 57.17 26.35
C ARG A 52 -28.00 55.72 25.98
N GLU A 53 -27.31 55.16 24.99
CA GLU A 53 -27.46 53.75 24.60
C GLU A 53 -27.01 52.79 25.71
N GLN A 54 -25.86 53.04 26.35
CA GLN A 54 -25.35 52.18 27.42
C GLN A 54 -26.24 52.19 28.67
N PHE A 55 -26.81 53.35 29.03
CA PHE A 55 -27.64 53.53 30.22
C PHE A 55 -29.13 53.27 29.98
N ASN A 56 -29.56 53.03 28.73
CA ASN A 56 -30.89 52.55 28.37
C ASN A 56 -30.84 51.07 27.91
N PRO A 57 -30.58 50.11 28.81
CA PRO A 57 -30.44 48.70 28.43
C PRO A 57 -31.76 48.06 27.96
N PHE A 58 -32.92 48.70 28.19
CA PHE A 58 -34.23 48.17 27.82
C PHE A 58 -34.60 48.38 26.34
N ASP A 59 -33.89 49.27 25.65
CA ASP A 59 -34.04 49.46 24.19
C ASP A 59 -33.41 48.30 23.41
N PHE A 60 -32.51 47.55 24.07
CA PHE A 60 -31.83 46.39 23.54
C PHE A 60 -32.36 45.11 24.20
N THR A 61 -32.41 44.03 23.46
CA THR A 61 -32.50 42.69 24.05
C THR A 61 -31.18 42.01 23.80
N SER A 62 -30.44 41.75 24.88
CA SER A 62 -29.28 40.87 24.82
C SER A 62 -29.74 39.42 24.73
N SER A 63 -29.07 38.63 23.90
CA SER A 63 -29.10 37.19 24.11
C SER A 63 -28.49 36.90 25.48
N LYS A 64 -28.90 35.79 26.11
CA LYS A 64 -28.18 35.26 27.28
C LYS A 64 -26.70 35.08 26.92
N LYS A 65 -25.84 34.99 27.94
CA LYS A 65 -24.43 34.61 27.79
C LYS A 65 -24.30 33.41 26.83
N PRO A 66 -23.22 33.32 26.03
CA PRO A 66 -23.01 32.17 25.15
C PRO A 66 -23.17 30.87 25.95
N LYS A 67 -23.87 29.88 25.38
CA LYS A 67 -24.16 28.62 26.07
C LYS A 67 -22.90 27.76 26.19
N PHE A 68 -22.07 27.79 25.16
CA PHE A 68 -20.75 27.19 25.11
C PHE A 68 -19.76 28.30 24.79
N ASP A 69 -18.67 28.37 25.54
CA ASP A 69 -17.63 29.38 25.34
C ASP A 69 -16.72 28.90 24.20
N VAL A 70 -16.62 29.71 23.14
CA VAL A 70 -15.78 29.41 21.98
C VAL A 70 -14.91 30.64 21.74
N THR A 71 -13.60 30.45 21.79
CA THR A 71 -12.62 31.53 21.57
C THR A 71 -12.22 31.57 20.10
N THR A 72 -12.77 32.53 19.36
CA THR A 72 -12.37 32.83 17.98
C THR A 72 -11.63 34.18 17.93
N ASP A 73 -10.62 34.32 17.06
CA ASP A 73 -9.83 35.56 16.90
C ASP A 73 -10.70 36.79 16.66
N HIS A 74 -11.83 36.58 15.99
CA HIS A 74 -12.89 37.57 15.88
C HIS A 74 -13.97 37.25 16.90
N SER A 75 -13.97 38.00 18.02
CA SER A 75 -15.07 37.98 18.99
C SER A 75 -16.38 38.39 18.28
N HIS A 76 -17.23 37.41 17.97
CA HIS A 76 -18.60 37.68 17.56
C HIS A 76 -19.34 38.29 18.76
N LYS A 77 -19.38 39.62 18.83
CA LYS A 77 -20.20 40.33 19.81
C LYS A 77 -21.64 39.85 19.67
N PRO A 78 -22.33 39.49 20.77
CA PRO A 78 -23.70 39.00 20.69
C PRO A 78 -24.56 40.02 19.96
N ALA A 79 -25.29 39.58 18.94
CA ALA A 79 -26.11 40.45 18.11
C ALA A 79 -27.14 41.18 19.00
N LEU A 80 -26.88 42.46 19.27
CA LEU A 80 -27.77 43.33 20.03
C LEU A 80 -28.99 43.61 19.17
N ARG A 81 -30.13 42.99 19.52
CA ARG A 81 -31.40 43.29 18.84
C ARG A 81 -32.01 44.54 19.46
N ARG A 82 -32.62 45.39 18.63
CA ARG A 82 -33.32 46.63 19.03
C ARG A 82 -34.83 46.48 18.78
N PRO A 83 -35.61 45.83 19.67
CA PRO A 83 -37.03 45.56 19.41
C PRO A 83 -37.88 46.82 19.27
N GLY A 84 -37.54 47.90 19.97
CA GLY A 84 -38.28 49.17 19.88
C GLY A 84 -38.23 49.76 18.48
N LEU A 85 -37.02 49.90 17.92
CA LEU A 85 -36.83 50.40 16.55
C LEU A 85 -37.44 49.45 15.51
N GLN A 86 -37.26 48.13 15.68
CA GLN A 86 -37.86 47.16 14.78
C GLN A 86 -39.39 47.26 14.79
N LYS A 87 -40.02 47.36 15.96
CA LYS A 87 -41.48 47.55 16.07
C LYS A 87 -41.96 48.86 15.48
N SER A 88 -41.23 49.96 15.69
CA SER A 88 -41.58 51.28 15.12
C SER A 88 -41.55 51.23 13.59
N ARG A 89 -40.45 50.72 13.01
CA ARG A 89 -40.31 50.57 11.56
C ARG A 89 -41.37 49.62 10.99
N ASP A 90 -41.57 48.48 11.65
CA ASP A 90 -42.60 47.51 11.28
C ASP A 90 -44.01 48.14 11.31
N GLU A 91 -44.31 49.00 12.29
CA GLU A 91 -45.59 49.69 12.41
C GLU A 91 -45.73 50.81 11.36
N GLU A 92 -44.68 51.59 11.11
CA GLU A 92 -44.63 52.62 10.07
C GLU A 92 -44.89 52.02 8.69
N LEU A 93 -44.20 50.92 8.33
CA LEU A 93 -44.40 50.23 7.05
C LEU A 93 -45.83 49.76 6.88
N ARG A 94 -46.42 49.15 7.92
CA ARG A 94 -47.83 48.71 7.85
C ARG A 94 -48.82 49.87 7.85
N ARG A 95 -48.53 50.97 8.53
CA ARG A 95 -49.36 52.19 8.47
C ARG A 95 -49.30 52.80 7.08
N GLN A 96 -48.12 52.86 6.45
CA GLN A 96 -47.96 53.32 5.07
C GLN A 96 -48.76 52.43 4.12
N ALA A 97 -48.58 51.10 4.20
CA ALA A 97 -49.35 50.15 3.40
C ALA A 97 -50.86 50.27 3.62
N TYR A 98 -51.32 50.45 4.87
CA TYR A 98 -52.73 50.67 5.18
C TYR A 98 -53.26 51.97 4.58
N ILE A 99 -52.49 53.06 4.65
CA ILE A 99 -52.87 54.35 4.07
C ILE A 99 -52.99 54.20 2.55
N GLU A 100 -52.04 53.55 1.90
CA GLU A 100 -52.07 53.25 0.47
C GLU A 100 -53.29 52.39 0.10
N GLU A 101 -53.56 51.33 0.87
CA GLU A 101 -54.73 50.47 0.71
C GLU A 101 -56.04 51.26 0.85
N GLN A 102 -56.19 52.11 1.88
CA GLN A 102 -57.41 52.92 2.04
C GLN A 102 -57.56 53.97 0.93
N GLN A 103 -56.46 54.61 0.48
CA GLN A 103 -56.49 55.55 -0.62
C GLN A 103 -56.91 54.89 -1.95
N THR A 104 -56.60 53.61 -2.12
CA THR A 104 -56.88 52.84 -3.34
C THR A 104 -58.16 52.01 -3.28
N ARG A 105 -58.70 51.70 -2.08
CA ARG A 105 -59.85 50.80 -1.86
C ARG A 105 -61.12 51.12 -2.67
N ARG A 106 -61.32 52.38 -3.06
CA ARG A 106 -62.45 52.83 -3.89
C ARG A 106 -62.02 53.51 -5.20
N LYS A 107 -60.74 53.38 -5.57
CA LYS A 107 -60.22 53.86 -6.85
C LYS A 107 -60.30 52.73 -7.87
N VAL A 108 -60.86 53.03 -9.03
CA VAL A 108 -60.90 52.12 -10.18
C VAL A 108 -60.00 52.75 -11.25
N GLY A 109 -59.00 51.99 -11.71
CA GLY A 109 -57.95 52.48 -12.61
C GLY A 109 -56.78 53.17 -11.88
N GLY A 110 -55.62 53.18 -12.54
CA GLY A 110 -54.37 53.79 -12.06
C GLY A 110 -53.45 54.09 -13.24
N ILE A 111 -52.43 54.92 -13.01
CA ILE A 111 -51.40 55.17 -14.03
C ILE A 111 -50.57 53.88 -14.18
N LEU A 112 -50.66 53.26 -15.36
CA LEU A 112 -49.74 52.20 -15.77
C LEU A 112 -48.47 52.85 -16.30
N ASP A 113 -47.54 53.15 -15.41
CA ASP A 113 -46.27 53.76 -15.78
C ASP A 113 -45.33 52.71 -16.41
N LYS A 114 -45.42 52.58 -17.74
CA LYS A 114 -44.56 51.71 -18.55
C LYS A 114 -43.25 52.36 -18.97
N ARG A 115 -42.90 53.54 -18.44
CA ARG A 115 -41.83 54.36 -19.02
C ARG A 115 -40.42 53.78 -18.90
N PHE A 116 -40.24 52.63 -18.24
CA PHE A 116 -38.96 51.92 -18.14
C PHE A 116 -39.09 50.39 -17.97
N GLY A 117 -40.25 49.78 -18.31
CA GLY A 117 -40.51 48.34 -18.11
C GLY A 117 -40.48 47.82 -16.66
N GLU A 118 -40.02 48.65 -15.71
CA GLU A 118 -39.82 48.32 -14.30
C GLU A 118 -41.10 47.83 -13.62
N ASN A 119 -42.23 48.46 -13.96
CA ASN A 119 -43.55 48.15 -13.40
C ASN A 119 -44.40 47.21 -14.26
N ASP A 120 -43.91 46.77 -15.42
CA ASP A 120 -44.63 45.81 -16.26
C ASP A 120 -44.42 44.37 -15.72
N PRO A 121 -45.49 43.62 -15.38
CA PRO A 121 -45.37 42.27 -14.81
C PRO A 121 -44.99 41.18 -15.82
N SER A 122 -45.09 41.47 -17.12
CA SER A 122 -44.83 40.51 -18.20
C SER A 122 -43.36 40.39 -18.61
N MET A 123 -42.49 41.30 -18.15
CA MET A 123 -41.06 41.32 -18.49
C MET A 123 -40.23 40.60 -17.42
N ALA A 124 -39.26 39.79 -17.85
CA ALA A 124 -38.33 39.13 -16.94
C ALA A 124 -37.38 40.15 -16.26
N PRO A 125 -36.81 39.84 -15.07
CA PRO A 125 -35.91 40.75 -14.37
C PRO A 125 -34.69 41.16 -15.22
N GLU A 126 -34.21 40.25 -16.07
CA GLU A 126 -33.09 40.48 -16.99
C GLU A 126 -33.46 41.45 -18.11
N GLU A 127 -34.65 41.30 -18.69
CA GLU A 127 -35.17 42.20 -19.73
C GLU A 127 -35.41 43.62 -19.18
N LYS A 128 -35.87 43.73 -17.92
CA LYS A 128 -36.00 45.02 -17.23
C LYS A 128 -34.65 45.73 -17.06
N MET A 129 -33.60 44.98 -16.74
CA MET A 129 -32.24 45.53 -16.61
C MET A 129 -31.70 45.98 -17.98
N LEU A 130 -32.01 45.23 -19.03
CA LEU A 130 -31.63 45.55 -20.40
C LEU A 130 -32.37 46.80 -20.93
N GLU A 131 -33.68 46.94 -20.67
CA GLU A 131 -34.44 48.15 -21.01
C GLU A 131 -33.95 49.39 -20.25
N ARG A 132 -33.60 49.26 -18.96
CA ARG A 132 -32.98 50.35 -18.20
C ARG A 132 -31.64 50.75 -18.79
N PHE A 133 -30.79 49.76 -19.09
CA PHE A 133 -29.46 49.98 -19.64
C PHE A 133 -29.51 50.64 -21.02
N THR A 134 -30.38 50.16 -21.91
CA THR A 134 -30.58 50.72 -23.25
C THR A 134 -31.12 52.16 -23.19
N ARG A 135 -32.07 52.45 -22.29
CA ARG A 135 -32.60 53.79 -22.08
C ARG A 135 -31.57 54.74 -21.44
N GLU A 136 -30.78 54.27 -20.47
CA GLU A 136 -29.69 55.04 -19.87
C GLU A 136 -28.64 55.40 -20.92
N LYS A 137 -28.29 54.46 -21.82
CA LYS A 137 -27.46 54.75 -23.00
C LYS A 137 -28.10 55.77 -23.95
N GLN A 138 -29.40 55.65 -24.25
CA GLN A 138 -30.09 56.62 -25.13
C GLN A 138 -30.15 58.04 -24.54
N VAL A 139 -30.34 58.18 -23.22
CA VAL A 139 -30.30 59.50 -22.54
C VAL A 139 -28.88 60.07 -22.54
N LYS A 140 -27.86 59.22 -22.36
CA LYS A 140 -26.44 59.64 -22.49
C LYS A 140 -26.11 60.09 -23.92
N HIS A 141 -26.63 59.43 -24.95
CA HIS A 141 -26.46 59.83 -26.36
C HIS A 141 -27.24 61.11 -26.76
N LYS A 142 -28.40 61.38 -26.14
CA LYS A 142 -29.18 62.60 -26.42
C LYS A 142 -28.61 63.88 -25.79
N ASN A 143 -27.75 63.75 -24.77
CA ASN A 143 -27.09 64.88 -24.13
C ASN A 143 -25.69 65.18 -24.71
N SER A 144 -25.28 64.50 -25.80
CA SER A 144 -24.02 64.75 -26.51
C SER A 144 -24.18 65.50 -27.85
N SER A 145 -25.39 65.82 -28.30
CA SER A 145 -25.65 66.44 -29.61
C SER A 145 -26.19 67.87 -29.49
N ALA A 146 -25.36 68.80 -29.03
CA ALA A 146 -25.68 70.24 -28.99
C ALA A 146 -25.12 71.04 -30.20
N PHE A 147 -24.60 70.36 -31.24
CA PHE A 147 -23.94 70.99 -32.40
C PHE A 147 -24.12 70.23 -33.72
N ASP A 148 -25.28 69.60 -33.95
CA ASP A 148 -25.60 69.06 -35.27
C ASP A 148 -26.65 69.96 -35.94
N LEU A 149 -26.19 70.81 -36.86
CA LEU A 149 -26.98 71.68 -37.72
C LEU A 149 -26.64 71.33 -39.17
N GLU A 150 -27.33 70.35 -39.74
CA GLU A 150 -27.68 70.24 -41.16
C GLU A 150 -28.58 68.99 -41.35
N ASP A 151 -29.87 69.17 -41.08
CA ASP A 151 -30.94 68.34 -41.64
C ASP A 151 -31.61 69.20 -42.72
N ASP A 152 -31.32 68.95 -44.00
CA ASP A 152 -32.36 68.86 -45.02
C ASP A 152 -31.85 68.26 -46.34
N GLU A 153 -32.74 67.48 -46.95
CA GLU A 153 -32.74 66.94 -48.32
C GLU A 153 -31.96 65.65 -48.62
N GLY A 154 -32.74 64.65 -49.05
CA GLY A 154 -32.30 63.31 -49.39
C GLY A 154 -31.31 63.25 -50.55
N GLY A 155 -30.35 62.34 -50.42
CA GLY A 155 -29.40 61.98 -51.47
C GLY A 155 -29.03 60.52 -51.33
N GLU A 156 -29.28 59.75 -52.39
CA GLU A 156 -28.78 58.39 -52.59
C GLU A 156 -27.25 58.34 -52.38
N LEU A 157 -26.77 57.29 -51.71
CA LEU A 157 -25.34 57.05 -51.48
C LEU A 157 -24.60 56.86 -52.81
N THR A 158 -23.74 57.82 -53.15
CA THR A 158 -22.75 57.69 -54.21
C THR A 158 -21.34 57.87 -53.62
N HIS A 159 -20.46 56.89 -53.78
CA HIS A 159 -19.03 57.06 -53.52
C HIS A 159 -18.30 57.27 -54.87
N MET A 160 -17.68 58.44 -55.03
CA MET A 160 -16.83 58.80 -56.19
C MET A 160 -17.49 58.74 -57.59
N GLY A 161 -18.81 58.94 -57.68
CA GLY A 161 -19.49 59.17 -58.97
C GLY A 161 -19.92 57.93 -59.76
N GLN A 162 -20.00 56.74 -59.16
CA GLN A 162 -20.58 55.55 -59.78
C GLN A 162 -21.54 54.84 -58.80
N SER A 163 -22.76 54.56 -59.26
CA SER A 163 -23.73 53.72 -58.53
C SER A 163 -23.42 52.25 -58.80
N LEU A 164 -23.13 51.47 -57.76
CA LEU A 164 -22.83 50.04 -57.93
C LEU A 164 -23.81 49.17 -57.15
N SER A 165 -24.63 48.49 -57.94
CA SER A 165 -25.50 47.38 -57.63
C SER A 165 -24.73 46.08 -57.32
N LEU A 166 -25.40 45.22 -56.57
CA LEU A 166 -25.03 43.86 -56.15
C LEU A 166 -24.91 42.88 -57.34
N ASP A 167 -23.80 42.90 -58.11
CA ASP A 167 -23.32 41.74 -58.90
C ASP A 167 -21.92 42.00 -59.53
N GLY A 168 -20.87 41.27 -59.14
CA GLY A 168 -19.54 41.26 -59.81
C GLY A 168 -18.29 41.33 -58.88
N PRO A 169 -17.12 40.79 -59.28
CA PRO A 169 -16.27 39.94 -58.43
C PRO A 169 -15.24 40.65 -57.54
N ALA A 170 -14.82 39.91 -56.50
CA ALA A 170 -13.96 40.31 -55.38
C ALA A 170 -12.55 40.79 -55.75
N LEU A 171 -12.12 41.88 -55.11
CA LEU A 171 -10.77 42.42 -55.19
C LEU A 171 -10.24 42.73 -53.78
N ARG A 172 -9.35 41.81 -53.36
CA ARG A 172 -8.13 41.90 -52.53
C ARG A 172 -8.07 42.90 -51.37
N ASP A 173 -7.74 42.33 -50.21
CA ASP A 173 -7.56 42.94 -48.89
C ASP A 173 -6.07 43.28 -48.67
N ASP A 174 -5.77 44.57 -48.49
CA ASP A 174 -4.43 45.14 -48.34
C ASP A 174 -4.02 45.24 -46.85
N PHE A 175 -4.22 44.15 -46.11
CA PHE A 175 -3.95 44.08 -44.67
C PHE A 175 -2.47 43.74 -44.38
N GLU A 176 -1.60 44.74 -44.50
CA GLU A 176 -0.25 44.74 -43.89
C GLU A 176 -0.08 46.05 -43.08
N GLU A 177 -0.12 45.96 -41.75
CA GLU A 177 0.45 46.99 -40.88
C GLU A 177 1.00 46.33 -39.60
N ASP A 178 2.24 45.88 -39.72
CA ASP A 178 3.14 45.51 -38.62
C ASP A 178 4.21 46.61 -38.56
N ASP A 179 3.96 47.68 -37.78
CA ASP A 179 5.00 48.58 -37.23
C ASP A 179 4.38 49.79 -36.49
N LEU A 180 4.24 49.70 -35.17
CA LEU A 180 4.17 50.90 -34.32
C LEU A 180 4.93 50.67 -33.00
N GLU A 181 6.24 50.96 -33.07
CA GLU A 181 7.10 51.25 -31.93
C GLU A 181 6.56 52.42 -31.11
N LEU A 182 6.46 52.26 -29.78
CA LEU A 182 6.17 53.34 -28.85
C LEU A 182 7.46 53.77 -28.14
N SER A 183 8.06 54.87 -28.62
CA SER A 183 9.04 55.65 -27.88
C SER A 183 8.55 57.08 -27.61
N ASP A 184 8.36 57.36 -26.33
CA ASP A 184 8.71 58.56 -25.57
C ASP A 184 7.98 59.93 -25.73
N ALA A 185 7.79 60.53 -24.55
CA ALA A 185 7.76 61.95 -24.17
C ALA A 185 6.46 62.80 -24.19
N ASP A 186 6.07 63.13 -22.94
CA ASP A 186 5.49 64.39 -22.40
C ASP A 186 4.02 64.74 -22.78
N ASP A 187 3.12 65.16 -21.87
CA ASP A 187 3.30 65.97 -20.65
C ASP A 187 2.06 65.90 -19.70
N HIS A 188 2.33 65.98 -18.40
CA HIS A 188 1.51 66.56 -17.32
C HIS A 188 0.50 65.76 -16.45
N PRO A 189 0.31 66.15 -15.15
CA PRO A 189 0.60 65.32 -13.97
C PRO A 189 -0.55 65.22 -12.93
N SER A 190 -0.47 64.28 -11.97
CA SER A 190 -0.61 64.56 -10.52
C SER A 190 -0.88 63.30 -9.66
N ASP A 191 -0.10 63.19 -8.59
CA ASP A 191 -0.47 62.69 -7.26
C ASP A 191 -0.70 61.18 -7.00
N GLU A 192 0.35 60.36 -7.04
CA GLU A 192 0.46 59.18 -6.15
C GLU A 192 1.92 58.89 -5.73
N GLU A 193 2.56 59.82 -5.02
CA GLU A 193 3.88 59.60 -4.42
C GLU A 193 3.82 59.77 -2.89
N ARG A 194 3.34 58.74 -2.17
CA ARG A 194 3.58 58.64 -0.72
C ARG A 194 3.35 57.28 -0.09
N GLN A 195 4.10 56.25 -0.50
CA GLN A 195 4.32 55.09 0.37
C GLN A 195 5.51 54.19 0.00
N LEU A 196 6.69 54.79 -0.22
CA LEU A 196 7.96 54.05 -0.22
C LEU A 196 9.00 54.76 0.65
N LYS A 197 8.97 54.49 1.96
CA LYS A 197 10.12 54.69 2.86
C LYS A 197 10.11 53.62 3.94
N ARG A 198 10.93 52.58 3.75
CA ARG A 198 11.92 52.04 4.70
C ARG A 198 12.26 50.59 4.35
N ARG A 199 13.25 50.43 3.49
CA ARG A 199 14.13 49.26 3.48
C ARG A 199 15.56 49.79 3.44
N ARG A 200 16.35 49.46 4.48
CA ARG A 200 17.68 48.81 4.42
C ARG A 200 18.58 49.19 5.60
N SER A 201 18.95 48.18 6.38
CA SER A 201 20.23 47.99 7.10
C SER A 201 20.19 46.54 7.62
N ASP A 202 20.85 45.61 6.93
CA ASP A 202 22.12 44.97 7.35
C ASP A 202 21.85 43.94 8.48
N ILE A 203 22.08 42.63 8.33
CA ILE A 203 23.37 41.97 8.08
C ILE A 203 23.18 40.48 7.75
N GLU A 204 24.21 39.95 7.10
CA GLU A 204 24.56 38.59 6.63
C GLU A 204 24.13 37.37 7.47
N GLY A 205 23.97 36.25 6.76
CA GLY A 205 23.90 34.89 7.30
C GLY A 205 23.42 33.90 6.24
N GLU A 206 24.35 33.32 5.48
CA GLU A 206 24.13 32.05 4.76
C GLU A 206 23.68 30.97 5.75
N GLU A 207 22.69 30.17 5.37
CA GLU A 207 22.73 28.70 5.45
C GLU A 207 21.45 28.13 4.85
N ASP A 208 21.64 27.09 4.04
CA ASP A 208 20.61 26.18 3.56
C ASP A 208 19.76 25.65 4.72
N ASP A 209 18.44 25.57 4.52
CA ASP A 209 17.69 24.43 5.04
C ASP A 209 16.44 24.20 4.18
N LYS A 210 16.49 23.09 3.45
CA LYS A 210 15.31 22.35 3.00
C LYS A 210 14.75 21.62 4.22
N ASP A 211 13.43 21.52 4.21
CA ASP A 211 12.59 20.64 5.02
C ASP A 211 12.12 21.22 6.36
N ASP A 212 10.78 21.34 6.48
CA ASP A 212 10.01 21.10 7.70
C ASP A 212 8.54 21.53 7.54
N GLY A 213 7.64 20.55 7.63
CA GLY A 213 6.35 20.72 8.30
C GLY A 213 5.10 20.63 7.44
N GLU A 214 4.61 19.40 7.24
CA GLU A 214 3.19 19.11 7.09
C GLU A 214 2.38 19.68 8.29
N ASP A 215 1.08 19.89 8.08
CA ASP A 215 0.08 20.50 9.00
C ASP A 215 -0.03 22.03 9.04
N ARG A 216 -0.13 22.66 7.86
CA ARG A 216 -0.97 23.85 7.70
C ARG A 216 -2.13 23.50 6.78
N PRO A 217 -3.40 23.84 7.12
CA PRO A 217 -4.50 23.59 6.21
C PRO A 217 -4.23 24.31 4.90
N GLU A 218 -4.18 23.56 3.80
CA GLU A 218 -4.02 24.12 2.46
C GLU A 218 -5.00 25.27 2.27
N ARG A 219 -4.49 26.45 1.95
CA ARG A 219 -5.34 27.59 1.68
C ARG A 219 -6.21 27.22 0.47
N LYS A 220 -7.54 27.23 0.65
CA LYS A 220 -8.48 27.05 -0.47
C LYS A 220 -8.07 28.00 -1.59
N LYS A 221 -7.74 27.44 -2.77
CA LYS A 221 -7.31 28.20 -3.94
C LYS A 221 -8.31 29.33 -4.21
N SER A 222 -7.81 30.53 -4.44
CA SER A 222 -8.67 31.67 -4.79
C SER A 222 -9.44 31.35 -6.07
N LYS A 223 -10.67 31.88 -6.24
CA LYS A 223 -11.38 31.79 -7.52
C LYS A 223 -10.50 32.28 -8.67
N GLN A 224 -9.63 33.26 -8.43
CA GLN A 224 -8.68 33.73 -9.42
C GLN A 224 -7.60 32.69 -9.78
N GLU A 225 -7.13 31.91 -8.82
CA GLU A 225 -6.17 30.82 -9.03
C GLU A 225 -6.85 29.66 -9.77
N VAL A 226 -8.05 29.28 -9.35
CA VAL A 226 -8.87 28.27 -10.05
C VAL A 226 -9.18 28.73 -11.48
N MET A 227 -9.55 29.99 -11.68
CA MET A 227 -9.81 30.53 -13.03
C MET A 227 -8.52 30.61 -13.86
N LYS A 228 -7.37 30.91 -13.26
CA LYS A 228 -6.07 30.88 -13.97
C LYS A 228 -5.68 29.46 -14.36
N GLU A 229 -5.86 28.48 -13.48
CA GLU A 229 -5.64 27.07 -13.79
C GLU A 229 -6.58 26.58 -14.89
N LEU A 230 -7.86 26.98 -14.84
CA LEU A 230 -8.86 26.60 -15.83
C LEU A 230 -8.63 27.30 -17.18
N ILE A 231 -8.18 28.56 -17.18
CA ILE A 231 -7.76 29.28 -18.40
C ILE A 231 -6.47 28.69 -18.97
N ALA A 232 -5.50 28.32 -18.13
CA ALA A 232 -4.27 27.68 -18.56
C ALA A 232 -4.54 26.30 -19.17
N LYS A 233 -5.35 25.46 -18.50
CA LYS A 233 -5.76 24.15 -19.02
C LYS A 233 -6.57 24.27 -20.32
N SER A 234 -7.51 25.21 -20.39
CA SER A 234 -8.28 25.42 -21.63
C SER A 234 -7.45 26.00 -22.77
N LYS A 235 -6.46 26.87 -22.50
CA LYS A 235 -5.50 27.36 -23.50
C LYS A 235 -4.55 26.27 -23.96
N LEU A 236 -4.07 25.43 -23.05
CA LEU A 236 -3.19 24.29 -23.34
C LEU A 236 -3.93 23.29 -24.24
N HIS A 237 -5.15 22.86 -23.89
CA HIS A 237 -5.95 21.99 -24.76
C HIS A 237 -6.40 22.66 -26.07
N LYS A 238 -6.45 24.00 -26.14
CA LYS A 238 -6.67 24.70 -27.41
C LYS A 238 -5.40 24.67 -28.27
N TYR A 239 -4.24 24.89 -27.67
CA TYR A 239 -2.94 24.84 -28.33
C TYR A 239 -2.61 23.43 -28.83
N GLU A 240 -2.84 22.39 -28.02
CA GLU A 240 -2.66 20.99 -28.43
C GLU A 240 -3.52 20.62 -29.64
N ARG A 241 -4.79 21.07 -29.66
CA ARG A 241 -5.68 20.86 -30.82
C ARG A 241 -5.23 21.62 -32.06
N GLN A 242 -4.59 22.77 -31.88
CA GLN A 242 -4.08 23.56 -33.00
C GLN A 242 -2.77 22.97 -33.53
N ALA A 243 -1.84 22.60 -32.65
CA ALA A 243 -0.61 21.90 -33.01
C ALA A 243 -0.92 20.57 -33.74
N ALA A 244 -1.86 19.77 -33.25
CA ALA A 244 -2.28 18.55 -33.95
C ALA A 244 -2.87 18.83 -35.35
N LYS A 245 -3.59 19.95 -35.51
CA LYS A 245 -4.13 20.37 -36.81
C LYS A 245 -3.04 20.89 -37.76
N ASP A 246 -2.06 21.61 -37.23
CA ASP A 246 -0.93 22.13 -37.97
C ASP A 246 0.00 20.97 -38.41
N ASP A 247 0.25 19.99 -37.53
CA ASP A 247 0.98 18.76 -37.86
C ASP A 247 0.26 17.96 -38.98
N ASP A 248 -1.08 17.85 -38.92
CA ASP A 248 -1.87 17.22 -39.98
C ASP A 248 -1.83 18.00 -41.31
N GLU A 249 -1.76 19.33 -41.26
CA GLU A 249 -1.64 20.20 -42.44
C GLU A 249 -0.22 20.13 -43.05
N ASP A 250 0.82 20.11 -42.23
CA ASP A 250 2.21 19.94 -42.66
C ASP A 250 2.41 18.59 -43.35
N VAL A 251 1.88 17.50 -42.78
CA VAL A 251 1.90 16.17 -43.41
C VAL A 251 1.13 16.19 -44.74
N ARG A 252 0.00 16.91 -44.83
CA ARG A 252 -0.73 17.10 -46.09
C ARG A 252 0.11 17.84 -47.13
N GLU A 253 0.78 18.91 -46.74
CA GLU A 253 1.64 19.68 -47.65
C GLU A 253 2.85 18.87 -48.12
N GLU A 254 3.47 18.09 -47.24
CA GLU A 254 4.56 17.18 -47.58
C GLU A 254 4.09 16.13 -48.58
N LEU A 255 2.92 15.52 -48.36
CA LEU A 255 2.33 14.57 -49.30
C LEU A 255 1.97 15.21 -50.64
N ASP A 256 1.46 16.45 -50.68
CA ASP A 256 1.17 17.16 -51.95
C ASP A 256 2.46 17.56 -52.70
N LYS A 257 3.51 17.99 -51.97
CA LYS A 257 4.84 18.25 -52.53
C LYS A 257 5.41 16.96 -53.14
N ASP A 258 5.31 15.85 -52.42
CA ASP A 258 5.74 14.53 -52.88
C ASP A 258 4.83 13.93 -53.96
N MET A 259 3.59 14.39 -54.08
CA MET A 259 2.71 13.92 -55.16
C MET A 259 3.28 14.31 -56.52
N SER A 260 3.91 15.48 -56.64
CA SER A 260 4.61 15.87 -57.85
C SER A 260 5.80 14.94 -58.17
N SER A 261 6.57 14.55 -57.14
CA SER A 261 7.73 13.66 -57.28
C SER A 261 7.31 12.22 -57.62
N ILE A 262 6.20 11.74 -57.04
CA ILE A 262 5.58 10.45 -57.35
C ILE A 262 5.04 10.44 -58.78
N HIS A 263 4.40 11.52 -59.23
CA HIS A 263 3.94 11.65 -60.63
C HIS A 263 5.11 11.64 -61.63
N ASP A 264 6.27 12.17 -61.26
CA ASP A 264 7.49 12.13 -62.08
C ASP A 264 8.18 10.76 -62.04
N LEU A 265 8.12 10.06 -60.90
CA LEU A 265 8.57 8.68 -60.74
C LEU A 265 7.70 7.70 -61.56
N LEU A 266 6.36 7.84 -61.51
CA LEU A 266 5.41 7.02 -62.26
C LEU A 266 5.49 7.26 -63.78
N ARG A 267 5.79 8.49 -64.20
CA ARG A 267 6.04 8.83 -65.61
C ARG A 267 7.43 8.42 -66.10
N GLY A 268 8.28 7.86 -65.22
CA GLY A 268 9.61 7.35 -65.58
C GLY A 268 10.60 8.43 -66.03
N ILE A 269 10.35 9.70 -65.69
CA ILE A 269 11.17 10.86 -66.08
C ILE A 269 11.80 11.49 -64.82
N GLY A 270 12.26 10.66 -63.89
CA GLY A 270 13.10 11.09 -62.77
C GLY A 270 14.57 11.14 -63.20
N ARG A 271 15.12 12.34 -63.41
CA ARG A 271 16.57 12.57 -63.57
C ARG A 271 17.32 12.01 -62.35
N LYS A 272 18.28 11.10 -62.56
CA LYS A 272 19.26 10.73 -61.53
C LYS A 272 19.97 12.00 -61.04
N LEU A 273 19.70 12.41 -59.81
CA LEU A 273 20.47 13.45 -59.13
C LEU A 273 21.90 12.95 -58.91
N ALA A 274 22.87 13.78 -59.26
CA ALA A 274 24.27 13.57 -58.96
C ALA A 274 24.49 13.62 -57.43
N PRO A 275 25.45 12.84 -56.88
CA PRO A 275 25.73 12.89 -55.44
C PRO A 275 26.24 14.28 -55.05
N ALA A 276 25.57 14.90 -54.07
CA ALA A 276 26.02 16.15 -53.46
C ALA A 276 27.39 15.95 -52.76
N PRO A 277 28.27 16.97 -52.74
CA PRO A 277 29.53 16.90 -52.02
C PRO A 277 29.29 16.80 -50.51
N THR A 278 30.10 15.97 -49.85
CA THR A 278 30.11 15.74 -48.41
C THR A 278 30.29 17.03 -47.61
N ALA A 279 29.23 17.47 -46.92
CA ALA A 279 29.33 18.43 -45.85
C ALA A 279 30.03 17.79 -44.64
N LEU A 280 30.95 18.53 -44.03
CA LEU A 280 31.67 18.16 -42.82
C LEU A 280 30.68 18.03 -41.65
N VAL A 281 30.51 16.83 -41.13
CA VAL A 281 29.73 16.57 -39.91
C VAL A 281 30.55 17.06 -38.70
N PRO A 282 30.08 18.06 -37.94
CA PRO A 282 30.79 18.54 -36.76
C PRO A 282 30.76 17.47 -35.66
N GLY A 283 31.92 16.99 -35.19
CA GLY A 283 32.04 16.05 -34.07
C GLY A 283 32.82 14.75 -34.34
N MET A 284 33.33 14.53 -35.55
CA MET A 284 34.12 13.33 -35.89
C MET A 284 35.62 13.54 -35.60
N ASN A 285 36.29 12.60 -34.92
CA ASN A 285 37.74 12.62 -34.67
C ASN A 285 38.54 12.73 -35.98
N ALA A 286 39.53 13.64 -36.02
CA ALA A 286 40.31 13.96 -37.23
C ALA A 286 41.00 12.73 -37.86
N ASP A 287 41.49 11.80 -37.03
CA ASP A 287 42.12 10.55 -37.49
C ASP A 287 41.12 9.58 -38.13
N ARG A 288 39.86 9.59 -37.67
CA ARG A 288 38.76 8.78 -38.23
C ARG A 288 38.22 9.39 -39.52
N ALA A 289 38.20 10.71 -39.63
CA ALA A 289 37.88 11.42 -40.86
C ALA A 289 38.95 11.23 -41.95
N ALA A 290 40.23 11.14 -41.58
CA ALA A 290 41.33 10.87 -42.51
C ALA A 290 41.28 9.44 -43.11
N LEU A 291 40.86 8.44 -42.33
CA LEU A 291 40.66 7.06 -42.80
C LEU A 291 39.46 6.90 -43.76
N LEU A 292 38.42 7.72 -43.59
CA LEU A 292 37.21 7.72 -44.43
C LEU A 292 37.40 8.41 -45.78
N ASN A 293 38.37 9.30 -45.91
CA ASN A 293 38.61 10.08 -47.14
C ASN A 293 39.44 9.33 -48.20
N GLY A 294 39.99 8.16 -47.88
CA GLY A 294 40.94 7.43 -48.76
C GLY A 294 40.45 6.10 -49.33
N THR A 295 39.27 5.61 -48.97
CA THR A 295 38.75 4.31 -49.44
C THR A 295 37.35 4.46 -50.03
N ASP A 296 37.03 3.68 -51.06
CA ASP A 296 35.68 3.66 -51.64
C ASP A 296 34.67 3.38 -50.53
N LYS A 297 33.74 4.30 -50.24
CA LYS A 297 32.73 4.14 -49.17
C LYS A 297 32.04 2.77 -49.23
N ILE A 298 31.75 2.29 -50.44
CA ILE A 298 31.14 0.98 -50.69
C ILE A 298 32.02 -0.19 -50.21
N LYS A 299 33.35 -0.08 -50.31
CA LYS A 299 34.27 -1.10 -49.78
C LYS A 299 34.41 -0.98 -48.28
N PHE A 300 34.45 0.23 -47.75
CA PHE A 300 34.48 0.48 -46.30
C PHE A 300 33.22 -0.05 -45.61
N ASP A 301 32.03 0.22 -46.16
CA ASP A 301 30.76 -0.27 -45.63
C ASP A 301 30.69 -1.79 -45.72
N LYS A 302 31.13 -2.39 -46.83
CA LYS A 302 31.24 -3.86 -46.95
C LYS A 302 32.21 -4.46 -45.93
N GLU A 303 33.35 -3.83 -45.69
CA GLU A 303 34.30 -4.30 -44.68
C GLU A 303 33.78 -4.08 -43.25
N TYR A 304 33.03 -3.00 -43.02
CA TYR A 304 32.36 -2.70 -41.76
C TYR A 304 31.27 -3.73 -41.48
N ASP A 305 30.40 -4.02 -42.46
CA ASP A 305 29.36 -5.05 -42.37
C ASP A 305 29.97 -6.44 -42.18
N LEU A 306 31.07 -6.74 -42.87
CA LEU A 306 31.77 -8.01 -42.76
C LEU A 306 32.44 -8.13 -41.37
N ARG A 307 32.99 -7.04 -40.81
CA ARG A 307 33.49 -7.00 -39.43
C ARG A 307 32.38 -7.05 -38.39
N LEU A 308 31.23 -6.43 -38.63
CA LEU A 308 30.06 -6.48 -37.75
C LEU A 308 29.50 -7.90 -37.72
N ARG A 309 29.45 -8.57 -38.87
CA ARG A 309 29.06 -9.97 -39.00
C ARG A 309 30.08 -10.91 -38.36
N GLN A 310 31.38 -10.61 -38.46
CA GLN A 310 32.43 -11.33 -37.73
C GLN A 310 32.34 -11.10 -36.22
N LEU A 311 32.04 -9.88 -35.74
CA LEU A 311 31.84 -9.58 -34.32
C LEU A 311 30.58 -10.24 -33.76
N ALA A 312 29.51 -10.32 -34.56
CA ALA A 312 28.32 -11.09 -34.20
C ALA A 312 28.60 -12.60 -34.13
N GLN A 313 29.55 -13.11 -34.92
CA GLN A 313 29.98 -14.52 -34.90
C GLN A 313 31.03 -14.83 -33.81
N ASP A 314 31.86 -13.86 -33.43
CA ASP A 314 32.90 -13.96 -32.37
C ASP A 314 32.45 -13.26 -31.07
N ALA A 315 31.14 -13.22 -30.82
CA ALA A 315 30.58 -12.69 -29.58
C ALA A 315 30.95 -13.64 -28.43
N ARG A 316 32.11 -13.40 -27.82
CA ARG A 316 32.52 -14.06 -26.57
C ARG A 316 31.63 -13.60 -25.43
N ALA A 317 31.32 -14.50 -24.51
CA ALA A 317 30.53 -14.17 -23.32
C ALA A 317 31.17 -13.00 -22.56
N LYS A 318 30.36 -11.98 -22.24
CA LYS A 318 30.77 -10.88 -21.37
C LYS A 318 30.61 -11.34 -19.92
N PRO A 319 31.61 -11.10 -19.03
CA PRO A 319 31.43 -11.34 -17.61
C PRO A 319 30.23 -10.53 -17.10
N THR A 320 29.27 -11.22 -16.50
CA THR A 320 28.04 -10.64 -15.93
C THR A 320 28.32 -10.00 -14.57
N GLU A 321 29.27 -10.55 -13.81
CA GLU A 321 29.61 -10.08 -12.48
C GLU A 321 30.99 -9.43 -12.38
N LYS A 322 31.10 -8.49 -11.44
CA LYS A 322 32.37 -7.88 -11.04
C LYS A 322 33.20 -8.91 -10.27
N SER A 323 34.50 -9.01 -10.57
CA SER A 323 35.42 -9.83 -9.77
C SER A 323 35.49 -9.31 -8.32
N LYS A 324 34.99 -10.10 -7.38
CA LYS A 324 35.07 -9.84 -5.93
C LYS A 324 36.46 -10.17 -5.39
N THR A 325 36.87 -9.49 -4.33
CA THR A 325 38.12 -9.82 -3.61
C THR A 325 37.92 -11.05 -2.71
N GLU A 326 39.01 -11.74 -2.35
CA GLU A 326 38.94 -12.89 -1.44
C GLU A 326 38.33 -12.55 -0.09
N GLU A 327 38.60 -11.34 0.43
CA GLU A 327 38.03 -10.85 1.69
C GLU A 327 36.51 -10.66 1.58
N GLU A 328 36.03 -10.02 0.50
CA GLU A 328 34.60 -9.84 0.24
C GLU A 328 33.87 -11.18 0.08
N MET A 329 34.47 -12.17 -0.60
CA MET A 329 33.90 -13.52 -0.71
C MET A 329 33.81 -14.22 0.65
N ILE A 330 34.82 -14.07 1.52
CA ILE A 330 34.79 -14.63 2.87
C ILE A 330 33.69 -13.96 3.71
N GLU A 331 33.54 -12.64 3.62
CA GLU A 331 32.51 -11.89 4.34
C GLU A 331 31.09 -12.26 3.88
N GLU A 332 30.86 -12.36 2.57
CA GLU A 332 29.58 -12.81 2.01
C GLU A 332 29.24 -14.23 2.45
N ARG A 333 30.19 -15.17 2.37
CA ARG A 333 30.01 -16.54 2.87
C ARG A 333 29.71 -16.57 4.36
N ALA A 334 30.40 -15.75 5.16
CA ALA A 334 30.15 -15.64 6.59
C ALA A 334 28.74 -15.09 6.88
N ARG A 335 28.31 -14.05 6.15
CA ARG A 335 26.95 -13.48 6.26
C ARG A 335 25.89 -14.49 5.86
N ARG A 336 26.10 -15.23 4.76
CA ARG A 336 25.20 -16.29 4.31
C ARG A 336 25.07 -17.41 5.35
N LEU A 337 26.19 -17.85 5.95
CA LEU A 337 26.16 -18.84 7.04
C LEU A 337 25.39 -18.34 8.27
N GLN A 338 25.54 -17.06 8.63
CA GLN A 338 24.79 -16.47 9.74
C GLN A 338 23.29 -16.41 9.45
N GLN A 339 22.89 -16.00 8.23
CA GLN A 339 21.49 -15.99 7.79
C GLN A 339 20.91 -17.41 7.80
N LEU A 340 21.64 -18.41 7.29
CA LEU A 340 21.19 -19.81 7.30
C LEU A 340 21.04 -20.36 8.73
N GLU A 341 21.95 -20.02 9.64
CA GLU A 341 21.84 -20.42 11.05
C GLU A 341 20.65 -19.72 11.73
N ALA A 342 20.39 -18.44 11.43
CA ALA A 342 19.21 -17.73 11.91
C ALA A 342 17.90 -18.35 11.39
N LYS A 343 17.80 -18.60 10.07
CA LYS A 343 16.65 -19.30 9.46
C LYS A 343 16.47 -20.70 10.07
N ARG A 344 17.55 -21.42 10.36
CA ARG A 344 17.51 -22.72 11.03
C ARG A 344 16.98 -22.62 12.47
N LEU A 345 17.41 -21.61 13.24
CA LEU A 345 16.91 -21.39 14.60
C LEU A 345 15.42 -21.03 14.62
N ARG A 346 14.95 -20.19 13.69
CA ARG A 346 13.52 -19.86 13.51
C ARG A 346 12.69 -21.12 13.24
N ARG A 347 13.13 -21.95 12.27
CA ARG A 347 12.48 -23.25 11.98
C ARG A 347 12.48 -24.20 13.16
N MET A 348 13.55 -24.20 13.98
CA MET A 348 13.63 -25.02 15.18
C MET A 348 12.64 -24.56 16.27
N GLN A 349 12.40 -23.26 16.38
CA GLN A 349 11.42 -22.66 17.29
C GLN A 349 9.97 -22.88 16.81
N GLY A 350 9.78 -23.07 15.50
CA GLY A 350 8.47 -23.24 14.89
C GLY A 350 7.82 -21.91 14.52
N GLU A 351 8.61 -20.86 14.35
CA GLU A 351 8.15 -19.57 13.83
C GLU A 351 7.89 -19.69 12.32
N GLU A 352 6.87 -18.99 11.82
CA GLU A 352 6.59 -18.94 10.38
C GLU A 352 7.76 -18.26 9.67
N VAL A 353 8.38 -18.99 8.75
CA VAL A 353 9.42 -18.45 7.88
C VAL A 353 8.69 -17.95 6.64
N SER A 354 8.32 -16.67 6.65
CA SER A 354 8.01 -15.99 5.39
C SER A 354 9.30 -15.98 4.56
N ASP A 355 9.22 -16.46 3.32
CA ASP A 355 10.35 -16.45 2.38
C ASP A 355 10.66 -15.03 1.88
N ASP A 356 9.74 -14.07 2.09
CA ASP A 356 10.04 -12.66 1.94
C ASP A 356 10.78 -12.16 3.17
N GLU A 357 12.00 -11.65 2.96
CA GLU A 357 12.71 -10.87 3.98
C GLU A 357 11.89 -9.61 4.33
N GLU A 358 10.93 -9.76 5.23
CA GLU A 358 10.44 -8.62 5.99
C GLU A 358 11.65 -8.02 6.72
N LYS A 359 12.04 -6.83 6.25
CA LYS A 359 12.98 -5.95 6.93
C LYS A 359 12.60 -5.91 8.42
N PRO A 360 13.59 -5.84 9.34
CA PRO A 360 13.29 -5.74 10.76
C PRO A 360 12.31 -4.59 10.98
N PRO A 361 11.23 -4.78 11.76
CA PRO A 361 10.24 -3.73 11.95
C PRO A 361 10.92 -2.57 12.66
N GLY A 362 11.17 -1.52 11.89
CA GLY A 362 11.45 -0.20 12.42
C GLY A 362 10.17 0.30 13.06
N ASN A 363 10.06 0.12 14.37
CA ASN A 363 9.27 0.90 15.31
C ASN A 363 8.11 1.72 14.70
N ASP A 364 7.05 1.02 14.28
CA ASP A 364 5.72 1.60 14.10
C ASP A 364 4.69 0.75 14.84
N GLY A 365 3.67 1.44 15.37
CA GLY A 365 2.82 0.99 16.49
C GLY A 365 1.96 -0.26 16.24
N PRO A 366 1.33 -0.78 17.30
CA PRO A 366 0.63 -2.06 17.27
C PRO A 366 -0.69 -1.93 16.51
N ASN A 367 -0.73 -2.49 15.30
CA ASN A 367 -1.95 -3.00 14.70
C ASN A 367 -1.81 -4.52 14.68
N ASP A 368 -2.53 -5.18 15.58
CA ASP A 368 -2.82 -6.61 15.46
C ASP A 368 -4.15 -6.76 14.73
N GLU A 369 -4.09 -7.61 13.73
CA GLU A 369 -5.18 -8.19 12.97
C GLU A 369 -6.04 -9.07 13.89
N GLU A 370 -7.36 -8.96 13.74
CA GLU A 370 -8.32 -9.93 14.26
C GLU A 370 -8.67 -10.86 13.10
N ASP A 371 -8.25 -12.13 13.20
CA ASP A 371 -8.93 -13.25 12.55
C ASP A 371 -10.03 -13.76 13.47
N GLU A 372 -11.23 -13.98 12.92
CA GLU A 372 -11.94 -15.27 12.92
C GLU A 372 -13.36 -15.13 12.37
N ASP A 373 -13.56 -15.76 11.20
CA ASP A 373 -14.60 -16.72 10.87
C ASP A 373 -16.09 -16.28 10.81
N ASP A 374 -16.64 -16.29 9.59
CA ASP A 374 -17.66 -17.23 9.11
C ASP A 374 -18.57 -16.62 8.02
N GLU A 375 -18.86 -17.45 7.01
CA GLU A 375 -20.08 -17.39 6.18
C GLU A 375 -20.11 -16.39 4.99
N PHE A 376 -19.67 -16.85 3.80
CA PHE A 376 -20.59 -17.36 2.76
C PHE A 376 -19.83 -17.55 1.43
N GLY A 377 -19.63 -18.82 1.05
CA GLY A 377 -19.14 -19.17 -0.28
C GLY A 377 -20.19 -18.87 -1.35
N PHE A 378 -19.93 -17.86 -2.17
CA PHE A 378 -20.41 -17.84 -3.56
C PHE A 378 -19.19 -17.73 -4.47
N GLY A 379 -19.00 -18.77 -5.27
CA GLY A 379 -17.81 -19.01 -6.08
C GLY A 379 -17.48 -17.86 -7.02
N ALA A 380 -16.19 -17.76 -7.34
CA ALA A 380 -15.63 -16.91 -8.37
C ALA A 380 -16.39 -17.08 -9.68
N GLY A 381 -17.32 -16.16 -9.92
CA GLY A 381 -18.09 -16.08 -11.15
C GLY A 381 -17.16 -15.80 -12.32
N ILE A 382 -17.36 -16.59 -13.37
CA ILE A 382 -16.82 -16.38 -14.72
C ILE A 382 -16.93 -14.88 -15.08
N LYS A 383 -15.80 -14.24 -15.38
CA LYS A 383 -15.74 -12.85 -15.85
C LYS A 383 -16.35 -12.75 -17.25
N VAL A 384 -17.68 -12.65 -17.32
CA VAL A 384 -18.40 -12.20 -18.52
C VAL A 384 -18.31 -10.68 -18.55
N ARG A 385 -17.80 -10.14 -19.66
CA ARG A 385 -17.72 -8.70 -19.95
C ARG A 385 -19.09 -8.03 -19.73
N PRO A 386 -19.18 -6.87 -19.05
CA PRO A 386 -20.45 -6.19 -18.90
C PRO A 386 -20.91 -5.63 -20.26
N SER A 387 -22.03 -6.14 -20.75
CA SER A 387 -22.82 -5.52 -21.80
C SER A 387 -23.39 -4.19 -21.27
N MET A 388 -22.99 -3.07 -21.88
CA MET A 388 -23.68 -1.79 -21.77
C MET A 388 -25.11 -1.94 -22.29
N ALA A 389 -26.08 -2.03 -21.38
CA ALA A 389 -27.49 -1.79 -21.67
C ALA A 389 -28.25 -1.63 -20.34
N ASP A 390 -28.19 -0.45 -19.72
CA ASP A 390 -29.39 0.24 -19.21
C ASP A 390 -29.03 1.65 -18.71
N LEU A 391 -29.86 2.63 -19.08
CA LEU A 391 -29.85 4.08 -18.78
C LEU A 391 -29.44 4.98 -19.95
N GLY A 392 -30.48 5.44 -20.65
CA GLY A 392 -30.44 6.27 -21.83
C GLY A 392 -29.90 7.68 -21.64
N VAL A 393 -29.20 8.11 -22.69
CA VAL A 393 -29.03 9.50 -23.08
C VAL A 393 -29.25 9.50 -24.60
N GLU A 394 -30.27 10.25 -25.02
CA GLU A 394 -30.59 10.59 -26.41
C GLU A 394 -29.58 11.60 -26.97
N ASP A 395 -29.64 11.79 -28.29
CA ASP A 395 -28.93 12.75 -29.16
C ASP A 395 -27.68 12.14 -29.86
N GLU A 396 -27.85 11.50 -31.03
CA GLU A 396 -27.92 12.10 -32.39
C GLU A 396 -26.53 12.42 -32.96
N ASP A 397 -25.96 11.48 -33.74
CA ASP A 397 -25.53 11.69 -35.13
C ASP A 397 -24.85 10.43 -35.71
N ASP A 398 -25.57 9.78 -36.63
CA ASP A 398 -25.12 8.67 -37.47
C ASP A 398 -24.07 9.13 -38.49
N PHE A 399 -22.91 8.49 -38.50
CA PHE A 399 -22.12 8.33 -39.72
C PHE A 399 -21.86 6.83 -39.96
N LEU A 400 -22.65 6.26 -40.87
CA LEU A 400 -22.35 4.96 -41.46
C LEU A 400 -21.07 5.08 -42.30
N ILE A 401 -20.07 4.26 -41.99
CA ILE A 401 -19.09 3.79 -42.96
C ILE A 401 -19.16 2.27 -42.93
N ASP A 402 -19.53 1.72 -44.08
CA ASP A 402 -19.72 0.29 -44.34
C ASP A 402 -18.44 -0.53 -44.20
N ASP A 403 -18.68 -1.76 -43.78
CA ASP A 403 -17.77 -2.80 -43.34
C ASP A 403 -17.34 -3.70 -44.53
N ASP A 404 -16.56 -3.18 -45.50
CA ASP A 404 -15.90 -4.02 -46.53
C ASP A 404 -14.62 -3.41 -47.13
N LEU A 405 -13.56 -3.29 -46.32
CA LEU A 405 -12.20 -3.18 -46.87
C LEU A 405 -11.20 -4.01 -46.05
N VAL A 406 -11.24 -5.32 -46.28
CA VAL A 406 -10.27 -6.30 -45.77
C VAL A 406 -8.95 -6.22 -46.57
N ALA A 407 -7.83 -6.04 -45.86
CA ALA A 407 -6.54 -6.70 -46.12
C ALA A 407 -5.65 -6.54 -44.86
N SER A 408 -5.53 -7.56 -44.00
CA SER A 408 -4.49 -8.61 -44.07
C SER A 408 -3.06 -8.07 -44.02
N GLY A 409 -2.39 -8.21 -42.86
CA GLY A 409 -0.93 -8.17 -42.76
C GLY A 409 -0.32 -7.63 -41.46
N SER A 410 -0.09 -8.55 -40.50
CA SER A 410 1.06 -8.66 -39.56
C SER A 410 1.46 -7.53 -38.59
N ASP A 411 1.71 -7.99 -37.35
CA ASP A 411 2.55 -7.47 -36.26
C ASP A 411 1.97 -6.40 -35.33
N GLN A 412 1.29 -6.92 -34.30
CA GLN A 412 1.00 -6.22 -33.05
C GLN A 412 2.07 -6.62 -32.02
N ASP A 413 2.83 -5.62 -31.58
CA ASP A 413 3.63 -5.63 -30.35
C ASP A 413 2.65 -5.72 -29.16
N ASP A 414 2.61 -6.88 -28.51
CA ASP A 414 2.00 -7.02 -27.18
C ASP A 414 3.08 -6.79 -26.12
N SER A 415 2.99 -5.62 -25.51
CA SER A 415 3.56 -5.30 -24.21
C SER A 415 2.81 -6.07 -23.13
N ASP A 416 3.35 -7.22 -22.72
CA ASP A 416 2.94 -7.92 -21.52
C ASP A 416 3.58 -7.27 -20.28
N GLU A 417 2.77 -6.54 -19.52
CA GLU A 417 2.95 -6.38 -18.07
C GLU A 417 2.54 -7.69 -17.40
N ASP A 418 3.51 -8.59 -17.17
CA ASP A 418 3.35 -9.67 -16.19
C ASP A 418 4.08 -9.32 -14.89
N SER A 419 3.33 -9.45 -13.80
CA SER A 419 3.63 -8.97 -12.48
C SER A 419 4.43 -10.04 -11.72
N GLY A 420 5.75 -9.84 -11.64
CA GLY A 420 6.56 -10.20 -10.47
C GLY A 420 6.57 -11.67 -10.03
N ASP A 421 7.14 -12.55 -10.85
CA ASP A 421 7.87 -13.74 -10.38
C ASP A 421 9.37 -13.52 -10.68
N GLU A 422 10.00 -12.60 -9.93
CA GLU A 422 11.45 -12.57 -9.80
C GLU A 422 11.87 -13.71 -8.86
N ILE A 423 11.99 -14.92 -9.41
CA ILE A 423 12.79 -15.96 -8.76
C ILE A 423 14.20 -15.37 -8.61
N GLU A 424 14.67 -15.21 -7.38
CA GLU A 424 16.07 -14.89 -7.07
C GLU A 424 17.01 -15.93 -7.71
N GLU A 425 17.38 -15.71 -8.98
CA GLU A 425 18.43 -16.45 -9.70
C GLU A 425 19.84 -16.08 -9.19
N ALA A 426 19.97 -15.51 -7.98
CA ALA A 426 21.25 -15.11 -7.39
C ALA A 426 21.88 -16.18 -6.48
N ALA A 427 21.23 -17.33 -6.29
CA ALA A 427 21.76 -18.41 -5.45
C ALA A 427 22.42 -19.57 -6.22
N GLU A 428 22.37 -19.59 -7.56
CA GLU A 428 22.71 -20.77 -8.35
C GLU A 428 24.19 -20.90 -8.77
N GLU A 429 25.04 -19.87 -8.65
CA GLU A 429 26.35 -19.90 -9.32
C GLU A 429 27.58 -20.26 -8.45
N GLU A 430 27.50 -20.33 -7.11
CA GLU A 430 28.70 -20.64 -6.29
C GLU A 430 28.87 -22.11 -5.90
N ASP A 431 27.85 -22.97 -6.04
CA ASP A 431 27.85 -24.30 -5.41
C ASP A 431 28.09 -25.47 -6.39
N ASP A 432 28.51 -25.16 -7.62
CA ASP A 432 29.09 -26.16 -8.50
C ASP A 432 30.49 -26.59 -8.02
N GLU A 433 31.01 -26.19 -6.85
CA GLU A 433 32.33 -26.63 -6.34
C GLU A 433 32.48 -28.17 -6.23
N PHE A 434 31.37 -28.90 -6.08
CA PHE A 434 31.39 -30.38 -6.15
C PHE A 434 31.40 -30.91 -7.59
N VAL A 435 30.90 -30.17 -8.57
CA VAL A 435 30.82 -30.58 -9.99
C VAL A 435 32.00 -30.01 -10.80
N THR A 436 32.54 -28.85 -10.44
CA THR A 436 33.59 -28.09 -11.14
C THR A 436 34.97 -28.72 -11.06
N GLY A 437 35.22 -29.61 -10.10
CA GLY A 437 36.49 -30.34 -9.96
C GLY A 437 36.47 -31.78 -10.47
N LEU A 438 35.40 -32.22 -11.11
CA LEU A 438 35.10 -33.65 -11.27
C LEU A 438 35.23 -34.14 -12.72
N LEU A 439 35.31 -33.24 -13.71
CA LEU A 439 35.85 -33.57 -15.04
C LEU A 439 37.36 -33.51 -14.97
N THR A 440 38.06 -34.50 -15.51
CA THR A 440 39.51 -34.36 -15.71
C THR A 440 39.78 -33.12 -16.56
N GLU A 441 40.91 -32.42 -16.34
CA GLU A 441 41.24 -31.22 -17.15
C GLU A 441 41.22 -31.49 -18.66
N GLU A 442 41.34 -32.76 -19.07
CA GLU A 442 41.25 -33.23 -20.44
C GLU A 442 39.79 -33.42 -20.93
N GLU A 443 38.87 -33.81 -20.06
CA GLU A 443 37.43 -33.92 -20.36
C GLU A 443 36.74 -32.55 -20.42
N ALA A 444 37.10 -31.62 -19.54
CA ALA A 444 36.55 -30.26 -19.51
C ALA A 444 36.96 -29.40 -20.72
N LYS A 445 38.08 -29.73 -21.37
CA LYS A 445 38.58 -29.05 -22.58
C LYS A 445 37.94 -29.54 -23.88
N ARG A 446 37.04 -30.54 -23.83
CA ARG A 446 36.40 -31.06 -25.04
C ARG A 446 35.32 -30.10 -25.57
N PRO A 447 35.22 -29.91 -26.90
CA PRO A 447 34.25 -29.00 -27.51
C PRO A 447 32.80 -29.41 -27.23
N GLU A 448 32.55 -30.70 -26.97
CA GLU A 448 31.21 -31.22 -26.63
C GLU A 448 30.65 -30.66 -25.31
N PHE A 449 31.51 -30.25 -24.37
CA PHE A 449 31.11 -29.64 -23.09
C PHE A 449 31.19 -28.10 -23.10
N LEU A 450 31.97 -27.52 -24.01
CA LEU A 450 32.21 -26.07 -24.11
C LEU A 450 31.37 -25.35 -25.18
N THR A 451 30.85 -26.09 -26.16
CA THR A 451 30.07 -25.50 -27.26
C THR A 451 28.68 -26.13 -27.30
N GLY A 452 27.67 -25.33 -26.95
CA GLY A 452 26.27 -25.73 -27.15
C GLY A 452 26.03 -26.10 -28.61
N ALA A 453 25.65 -27.36 -28.85
CA ALA A 453 25.06 -28.00 -30.03
C ALA A 453 25.57 -27.72 -31.47
N ASN A 454 26.32 -26.65 -31.76
CA ASN A 454 26.58 -26.17 -33.13
C ASN A 454 28.06 -25.89 -33.45
N GLY A 455 29.01 -26.32 -32.61
CA GLY A 455 30.44 -26.23 -32.92
C GLY A 455 30.90 -27.35 -33.86
N PRO A 456 31.76 -27.10 -34.87
CA PRO A 456 32.34 -28.16 -35.68
C PRO A 456 33.26 -29.05 -34.83
N VAL A 457 32.85 -30.30 -34.65
CA VAL A 457 33.60 -31.32 -33.89
C VAL A 457 34.87 -31.68 -34.66
N GLN A 458 36.04 -31.27 -34.17
CA GLN A 458 37.30 -31.86 -34.59
C GLN A 458 37.45 -33.21 -33.88
N ALA A 459 37.61 -34.29 -34.66
CA ALA A 459 37.85 -35.62 -34.14
C ALA A 459 39.22 -35.67 -33.43
N ILE A 460 39.20 -35.67 -32.10
CA ILE A 460 40.37 -35.88 -31.26
C ILE A 460 40.36 -37.35 -30.82
N GLU A 461 41.53 -38.01 -30.85
CA GLU A 461 41.71 -39.41 -30.47
C GLU A 461 41.30 -39.65 -29.00
N LEU A 462 40.51 -40.70 -28.75
CA LEU A 462 40.00 -41.05 -27.43
C LEU A 462 41.14 -41.59 -26.52
N PRO A 463 41.19 -41.22 -25.23
CA PRO A 463 42.14 -41.80 -24.29
C PRO A 463 41.89 -43.30 -24.11
N THR A 464 42.96 -44.08 -23.95
CA THR A 464 42.91 -45.54 -23.82
C THR A 464 42.44 -46.05 -22.44
N GLN A 465 42.13 -45.16 -21.49
CA GLN A 465 41.63 -45.51 -20.15
C GLN A 465 40.62 -44.46 -19.67
N ASN A 466 39.33 -44.79 -19.71
CA ASN A 466 38.22 -43.89 -19.34
C ASN A 466 37.41 -44.44 -18.16
N GLY A 467 38.01 -44.55 -16.98
CA GLY A 467 37.40 -45.12 -15.77
C GLY A 467 38.45 -45.71 -14.83
N VAL A 468 38.06 -46.17 -13.63
CA VAL A 468 39.01 -46.84 -12.72
C VAL A 468 39.45 -48.19 -13.30
N ASN A 469 38.58 -48.87 -14.06
CA ASN A 469 38.82 -50.20 -14.61
C ASN A 469 38.87 -50.29 -16.15
N GLY A 470 38.63 -49.21 -16.91
CA GLY A 470 38.71 -49.20 -18.38
C GLY A 470 37.52 -48.52 -19.10
N ASP A 471 37.51 -48.57 -20.44
CA ASP A 471 36.67 -47.77 -21.37
C ASP A 471 35.17 -47.63 -21.02
N LEU A 472 34.81 -46.60 -20.24
CA LEU A 472 33.41 -46.15 -20.17
C LEU A 472 33.07 -45.26 -21.37
N ALA A 473 31.85 -45.45 -21.88
CA ALA A 473 31.26 -44.54 -22.85
C ALA A 473 31.19 -43.10 -22.31
N PHE A 474 31.34 -42.13 -23.20
CA PHE A 474 31.21 -40.70 -22.86
C PHE A 474 29.78 -40.17 -23.04
N ASN A 475 29.00 -40.81 -23.90
CA ASN A 475 27.62 -40.44 -24.18
C ASN A 475 26.67 -41.48 -23.59
N PHE A 476 25.85 -41.06 -22.63
CA PHE A 476 24.81 -41.88 -22.01
C PHE A 476 23.45 -41.24 -22.26
N ALA A 477 22.43 -42.05 -22.53
CA ALA A 477 21.05 -41.59 -22.51
C ALA A 477 20.65 -41.28 -21.05
N CYS A 478 19.90 -40.19 -20.81
CA CYS A 478 19.37 -39.90 -19.48
C CYS A 478 18.25 -40.89 -19.14
N PRO A 479 18.39 -41.72 -18.09
CA PRO A 479 17.32 -42.61 -17.67
C PRO A 479 16.27 -41.84 -16.87
N GLU A 480 15.00 -41.98 -17.25
CA GLU A 480 13.86 -41.33 -16.60
C GLU A 480 13.20 -42.25 -15.56
N SER A 481 13.52 -43.55 -15.56
CA SER A 481 13.03 -44.51 -14.58
C SER A 481 14.14 -45.39 -14.01
N HIS A 482 13.89 -46.01 -12.86
CA HIS A 482 14.84 -46.93 -12.25
C HIS A 482 15.18 -48.13 -13.15
N GLU A 483 14.21 -48.66 -13.89
CA GLU A 483 14.42 -49.76 -14.84
C GLU A 483 15.37 -49.36 -15.98
N GLN A 484 15.19 -48.14 -16.52
CA GLN A 484 16.07 -47.60 -17.56
C GLN A 484 17.48 -47.34 -17.02
N LEU A 485 17.61 -46.89 -15.76
CA LEU A 485 18.91 -46.71 -15.11
C LEU A 485 19.64 -48.05 -14.96
N LEU A 486 18.93 -49.12 -14.61
CA LEU A 486 19.50 -50.46 -14.59
C LEU A 486 19.93 -50.91 -15.99
N GLU A 487 19.19 -50.57 -17.04
CA GLU A 487 19.58 -50.86 -18.43
C GLU A 487 20.85 -50.14 -18.86
N VAL A 488 20.98 -48.85 -18.54
CA VAL A 488 22.17 -48.05 -18.87
C VAL A 488 23.40 -48.54 -18.09
N THR A 489 23.20 -49.07 -16.88
CA THR A 489 24.27 -49.56 -16.01
C THR A 489 24.58 -51.06 -16.19
N LYS A 490 23.85 -51.78 -17.05
CA LYS A 490 24.12 -53.19 -17.36
C LYS A 490 25.52 -53.33 -17.96
N GLY A 491 26.41 -53.99 -17.22
CA GLY A 491 27.79 -54.29 -17.66
C GLY A 491 28.84 -53.26 -17.24
N ILE A 492 28.47 -52.28 -16.41
CA ILE A 492 29.39 -51.32 -15.80
C ILE A 492 29.70 -51.78 -14.36
N ASP A 493 30.97 -51.68 -13.95
CA ASP A 493 31.37 -51.98 -12.58
C ASP A 493 30.77 -50.96 -11.59
N ILE A 494 30.37 -51.43 -10.40
CA ILE A 494 29.77 -50.60 -9.34
C ILE A 494 30.66 -49.41 -8.95
N VAL A 495 31.99 -49.58 -9.05
CA VAL A 495 32.97 -48.55 -8.71
C VAL A 495 32.91 -47.35 -9.66
N ASP A 496 32.57 -47.57 -10.93
CA ASP A 496 32.54 -46.51 -11.94
C ASP A 496 31.16 -45.82 -12.03
N LEU A 497 30.14 -46.33 -11.35
CA LEU A 497 28.77 -45.77 -11.32
C LEU A 497 28.69 -44.26 -10.97
N PRO A 498 29.46 -43.72 -10.00
CA PRO A 498 29.46 -42.29 -9.72
C PRO A 498 29.89 -41.44 -10.92
N THR A 499 30.89 -41.91 -11.69
CA THR A 499 31.37 -41.21 -12.89
C THR A 499 30.34 -41.20 -14.02
N VAL A 500 29.55 -42.28 -14.14
CA VAL A 500 28.43 -42.36 -15.09
C VAL A 500 27.36 -41.33 -14.74
N ILE A 501 26.95 -41.27 -13.47
CA ILE A 501 25.93 -40.31 -13.00
C ILE A 501 26.39 -38.88 -13.24
N GLN A 502 27.66 -38.59 -12.96
CA GLN A 502 28.24 -37.29 -13.21
C GLN A 502 28.23 -36.92 -14.71
N ARG A 503 28.64 -37.84 -15.60
CA ARG A 503 28.59 -37.63 -17.06
C ARG A 503 27.15 -37.36 -17.54
N ILE A 504 26.17 -38.13 -17.06
CA ILE A 504 24.76 -37.90 -17.35
C ILE A 504 24.33 -36.49 -16.88
N ARG A 505 24.67 -36.09 -15.65
CA ARG A 505 24.33 -34.74 -15.16
C ARG A 505 24.96 -33.62 -15.98
N ALA A 506 26.19 -33.79 -16.45
CA ALA A 506 26.86 -32.82 -17.30
C ALA A 506 26.22 -32.73 -18.70
N LEU A 507 25.88 -33.86 -19.32
CA LEU A 507 25.24 -33.91 -20.65
C LEU A 507 23.82 -33.33 -20.64
N TYR A 508 23.08 -33.49 -19.54
CA TYR A 508 21.70 -33.05 -19.39
C TYR A 508 21.56 -31.84 -18.45
N HIS A 509 22.55 -30.96 -18.41
CA HIS A 509 22.46 -29.73 -17.63
C HIS A 509 21.31 -28.82 -18.13
N PRO A 510 20.53 -28.17 -17.26
CA PRO A 510 19.40 -27.31 -17.67
C PRO A 510 19.80 -26.15 -18.58
N LYS A 511 21.00 -25.58 -18.40
CA LYS A 511 21.56 -24.51 -19.26
C LYS A 511 21.72 -24.92 -20.74
N LEU A 512 21.77 -26.22 -21.06
CA LEU A 512 21.93 -26.70 -22.44
C LEU A 512 20.61 -26.75 -23.22
N LYS A 513 19.55 -27.27 -22.58
CA LYS A 513 18.19 -27.37 -23.15
C LYS A 513 17.15 -27.33 -22.02
N SER A 514 16.06 -26.60 -22.21
CA SER A 514 14.96 -26.49 -21.24
C SER A 514 14.31 -27.84 -20.91
N GLU A 515 14.14 -28.72 -21.89
CA GLU A 515 13.59 -30.07 -21.71
C GLU A 515 14.38 -30.93 -20.71
N ASN A 516 15.68 -30.67 -20.56
CA ASN A 516 16.54 -31.45 -19.66
C ASN A 516 16.16 -31.30 -18.19
N LYS A 517 15.49 -30.21 -17.80
CA LYS A 517 15.04 -29.99 -16.42
C LYS A 517 14.11 -31.12 -15.96
N SER A 518 13.16 -31.52 -16.82
CA SER A 518 12.22 -32.62 -16.54
C SER A 518 12.93 -33.99 -16.46
N LYS A 519 13.85 -34.26 -17.40
CA LYS A 519 14.61 -35.51 -17.43
C LYS A 519 15.50 -35.68 -16.21
N LEU A 520 16.11 -34.59 -15.76
CA LEU A 520 17.01 -34.59 -14.62
C LEU A 520 16.23 -34.72 -13.30
N GLY A 521 15.02 -34.16 -13.22
CA GLY A 521 14.08 -34.42 -12.11
C GLY A 521 13.70 -35.89 -11.98
N ASN A 522 13.27 -36.51 -13.09
CA ASN A 522 12.97 -37.95 -13.14
C ASN A 522 14.20 -38.83 -12.80
N LEU A 523 15.39 -38.45 -13.30
CA LEU A 523 16.65 -39.09 -12.93
C LEU A 523 16.90 -39.00 -11.41
N ALA A 524 16.65 -37.85 -10.79
CA ALA A 524 16.85 -37.67 -9.35
C ALA A 524 15.96 -38.63 -8.53
N VAL A 525 14.70 -38.82 -8.96
CA VAL A 525 13.79 -39.82 -8.37
C VAL A 525 14.33 -41.24 -8.57
N ALA A 526 14.75 -41.58 -9.79
CA ALA A 526 15.31 -42.90 -10.10
C ALA A 526 16.60 -43.22 -9.31
N LEU A 527 17.40 -42.19 -8.98
CA LEU A 527 18.60 -42.34 -8.15
C LEU A 527 18.27 -42.66 -6.69
N VAL A 528 17.19 -42.08 -6.13
CA VAL A 528 16.72 -42.44 -4.77
C VAL A 528 16.32 -43.91 -4.73
N ASP A 529 15.56 -44.37 -5.73
CA ASP A 529 15.18 -45.79 -5.87
C ASP A 529 16.43 -46.67 -6.02
N HIS A 530 17.42 -46.20 -6.76
CA HIS A 530 18.65 -46.94 -7.02
C HIS A 530 19.53 -47.12 -5.79
N ILE A 531 19.62 -46.13 -4.89
CA ILE A 531 20.33 -46.29 -3.62
C ILE A 531 19.69 -47.40 -2.78
N SER A 532 18.36 -47.39 -2.68
CA SER A 532 17.61 -48.42 -1.94
C SER A 532 17.86 -49.81 -2.54
N TYR A 533 17.84 -49.91 -3.88
CA TYR A 533 18.13 -51.14 -4.61
C TYR A 533 19.57 -51.66 -4.39
N LEU A 534 20.58 -50.80 -4.56
CA LEU A 534 22.00 -51.17 -4.44
C LEU A 534 22.35 -51.70 -3.04
N ALA A 535 21.82 -51.09 -2.00
CA ALA A 535 22.07 -51.49 -0.62
C ALA A 535 21.47 -52.87 -0.28
N ASN A 536 20.48 -53.34 -1.05
CA ASN A 536 19.82 -54.62 -0.87
C ASN A 536 20.41 -55.74 -1.74
N GLN A 537 21.40 -55.46 -2.60
CA GLN A 537 22.05 -56.48 -3.43
C GLN A 537 22.96 -57.41 -2.62
N ASP A 538 23.11 -58.65 -3.10
CA ASP A 538 24.02 -59.63 -2.52
C ASP A 538 25.49 -59.20 -2.68
N GLU A 539 25.83 -58.61 -3.82
CA GLU A 539 27.13 -58.00 -4.09
C GLU A 539 27.18 -56.62 -3.42
N ARG A 540 27.75 -56.59 -2.22
CA ARG A 540 27.75 -55.41 -1.34
C ARG A 540 28.54 -54.26 -1.97
N PRO A 541 27.90 -53.11 -2.26
CA PRO A 541 28.61 -51.97 -2.82
C PRO A 541 29.63 -51.40 -1.82
N PRO A 542 30.76 -50.85 -2.30
CA PRO A 542 31.64 -50.04 -1.48
C PRO A 542 30.91 -48.81 -0.92
N PHE A 543 31.12 -48.48 0.37
CA PHE A 543 30.45 -47.34 1.00
C PHE A 543 30.74 -46.00 0.31
N ALA A 544 31.92 -45.84 -0.28
CA ALA A 544 32.30 -44.65 -1.04
C ALA A 544 31.35 -44.40 -2.24
N VAL A 545 30.87 -45.46 -2.88
CA VAL A 545 29.92 -45.35 -4.01
C VAL A 545 28.56 -44.88 -3.49
N LEU A 546 28.05 -45.48 -2.42
CA LEU A 546 26.78 -45.03 -1.82
C LEU A 546 26.84 -43.57 -1.35
N GLU A 547 27.92 -43.18 -0.69
CA GLU A 547 28.13 -41.80 -0.21
C GLU A 547 28.17 -40.78 -1.37
N THR A 548 28.87 -41.10 -2.46
CA THR A 548 28.94 -40.23 -3.63
C THR A 548 27.59 -40.09 -4.33
N ILE A 549 26.81 -41.17 -4.45
CA ILE A 549 25.45 -41.10 -5.00
C ILE A 549 24.55 -40.25 -4.09
N ILE A 550 24.59 -40.42 -2.76
CA ILE A 550 23.84 -39.58 -1.81
C ILE A 550 24.23 -38.10 -1.99
N ARG A 551 25.51 -37.80 -2.18
CA ARG A 551 25.98 -36.43 -2.41
C ARG A 551 25.49 -35.87 -3.75
N HIS A 552 25.41 -36.68 -4.80
CA HIS A 552 24.77 -36.27 -6.05
C HIS A 552 23.29 -35.98 -5.85
N ILE A 553 22.55 -36.81 -5.11
CA ILE A 553 21.13 -36.56 -4.79
C ILE A 553 20.98 -35.27 -3.96
N HIS A 554 21.83 -35.03 -2.97
CA HIS A 554 21.82 -33.78 -2.20
C HIS A 554 21.99 -32.53 -3.09
N SER A 555 22.92 -32.60 -4.05
CA SER A 555 23.11 -31.53 -5.02
C SER A 555 21.88 -31.34 -5.92
N LEU A 556 21.23 -32.43 -6.35
CA LEU A 556 19.98 -32.35 -7.12
C LEU A 556 18.79 -31.87 -6.29
N ALA A 557 18.76 -32.15 -4.98
CA ALA A 557 17.71 -31.72 -4.07
C ALA A 557 17.65 -30.21 -3.88
N LYS A 558 18.75 -29.49 -4.13
CA LYS A 558 18.74 -28.03 -4.17
C LYS A 558 17.90 -27.49 -5.33
N MET A 559 17.91 -28.17 -6.48
CA MET A 559 17.18 -27.78 -7.69
C MET A 559 15.76 -28.39 -7.75
N PHE A 560 15.61 -29.63 -7.29
CA PHE A 560 14.36 -30.40 -7.35
C PHE A 560 13.95 -30.92 -5.95
N PRO A 561 13.74 -30.03 -4.95
CA PRO A 561 13.45 -30.44 -3.58
C PRO A 561 12.14 -31.22 -3.47
N VAL A 562 11.12 -30.84 -4.24
CA VAL A 562 9.76 -31.41 -4.15
C VAL A 562 9.71 -32.86 -4.64
N GLU A 563 10.27 -33.12 -5.83
CA GLU A 563 10.26 -34.46 -6.44
C GLU A 563 11.02 -35.47 -5.59
N ILE A 564 12.20 -35.07 -5.10
CA ILE A 564 13.03 -35.91 -4.23
C ILE A 564 12.37 -36.13 -2.88
N ALA A 565 11.77 -35.10 -2.28
CA ALA A 565 11.03 -35.24 -1.02
C ALA A 565 9.85 -36.22 -1.17
N ASN A 566 9.12 -36.16 -2.29
CA ASN A 566 8.02 -37.08 -2.57
C ASN A 566 8.50 -38.53 -2.74
N SER A 567 9.62 -38.75 -3.44
CA SER A 567 10.25 -40.07 -3.56
C SER A 567 10.65 -40.64 -2.20
N PHE A 568 11.34 -39.87 -1.36
CA PHE A 568 11.68 -40.31 0.01
C PHE A 568 10.44 -40.60 0.85
N ARG A 569 9.38 -39.79 0.73
CA ARG A 569 8.11 -40.05 1.44
C ARG A 569 7.47 -41.35 0.99
N HIS A 570 7.49 -41.66 -0.30
CA HIS A 570 6.95 -42.91 -0.81
C HIS A 570 7.67 -44.12 -0.22
N HIS A 571 9.01 -44.12 -0.21
CA HIS A 571 9.79 -45.19 0.44
C HIS A 571 9.51 -45.31 1.94
N LEU A 572 9.38 -44.18 2.65
CA LEU A 572 9.07 -44.19 4.08
C LEU A 572 7.64 -44.71 4.36
N GLU A 573 6.68 -44.40 3.50
CA GLU A 573 5.31 -44.90 3.60
C GLU A 573 5.25 -46.40 3.31
N ASP A 574 5.92 -46.86 2.26
CA ASP A 574 6.05 -48.26 1.90
C ASP A 574 6.71 -49.07 3.02
N TRP A 575 7.78 -48.54 3.62
CA TRP A 575 8.41 -49.15 4.78
C TRP A 575 7.44 -49.27 5.96
N ASN A 576 6.74 -48.18 6.28
CA ASN A 576 5.82 -48.12 7.41
C ASN A 576 4.56 -49.00 7.26
N THR A 577 4.09 -49.21 6.03
CA THR A 577 2.90 -50.02 5.74
C THR A 577 3.23 -51.49 5.58
N SER A 578 4.28 -51.83 4.82
CA SER A 578 4.61 -53.22 4.49
C SER A 578 5.46 -53.94 5.55
N ARG A 579 6.48 -53.27 6.09
CA ARG A 579 7.57 -53.93 6.84
C ARG A 579 8.13 -53.11 8.02
N ALA A 580 7.27 -52.40 8.75
CA ALA A 580 7.67 -51.48 9.81
C ALA A 580 8.59 -52.07 10.91
N LEU A 581 8.53 -53.38 11.16
CA LEU A 581 9.31 -54.08 12.20
C LEU A 581 10.53 -54.84 11.65
N SER A 582 10.81 -54.74 10.35
CA SER A 582 11.92 -55.43 9.70
C SER A 582 12.51 -54.53 8.61
N PRO A 583 13.24 -53.47 8.99
CA PRO A 583 13.91 -52.60 8.03
C PRO A 583 14.98 -53.38 7.27
N THR A 584 15.07 -53.12 5.98
CA THR A 584 16.14 -53.64 5.11
C THR A 584 17.39 -52.75 5.19
N PRO A 585 18.56 -53.24 4.75
CA PRO A 585 19.75 -52.40 4.64
C PRO A 585 19.51 -51.14 3.79
N GLY A 586 18.72 -51.24 2.70
CA GLY A 586 18.32 -50.08 1.91
C GLY A 586 17.53 -49.03 2.69
N ASP A 587 16.59 -49.46 3.54
CA ASP A 587 15.83 -48.54 4.40
C ASP A 587 16.75 -47.78 5.36
N LEU A 588 17.78 -48.45 5.91
CA LEU A 588 18.76 -47.83 6.79
C LEU A 588 19.63 -46.79 6.06
N VAL A 589 20.05 -47.08 4.82
CA VAL A 589 20.78 -46.12 3.98
C VAL A 589 19.90 -44.93 3.64
N LEU A 590 18.63 -45.15 3.29
CA LEU A 590 17.68 -44.06 3.02
C LEU A 590 17.51 -43.14 4.25
N LEU A 591 17.40 -43.69 5.45
CA LEU A 591 17.31 -42.89 6.68
C LEU A 591 18.60 -42.08 6.93
N THR A 592 19.77 -42.61 6.58
CA THR A 592 21.01 -41.80 6.63
C THR A 592 21.05 -40.72 5.57
N ALA A 593 20.57 -40.99 4.36
CA ALA A 593 20.47 -40.01 3.29
C ALA A 593 19.52 -38.87 3.68
N VAL A 594 18.36 -39.18 4.28
CA VAL A 594 17.45 -38.15 4.78
C VAL A 594 18.11 -37.27 5.84
N GLY A 595 18.91 -37.86 6.74
CA GLY A 595 19.60 -37.12 7.80
C GLY A 595 20.76 -36.25 7.32
N SER A 596 21.31 -36.53 6.14
CA SER A 596 22.37 -35.72 5.53
C SER A 596 21.85 -34.69 4.53
N ILE A 597 20.75 -34.99 3.82
CA ILE A 597 20.15 -34.11 2.81
C ILE A 597 19.27 -33.05 3.48
N PHE A 598 18.45 -33.44 4.46
CA PHE A 598 17.44 -32.55 5.05
C PHE A 598 17.83 -32.09 6.46
N PRO A 599 17.39 -30.88 6.85
CA PRO A 599 17.64 -30.33 8.18
C PRO A 599 16.85 -31.09 9.25
N THR A 600 17.55 -31.69 10.21
CA THR A 600 16.94 -32.46 11.32
C THR A 600 16.60 -31.61 12.56
N SER A 601 16.94 -30.32 12.55
CA SER A 601 16.68 -29.42 13.68
C SER A 601 15.27 -28.83 13.70
N ASP A 602 14.58 -28.83 12.58
CA ASP A 602 13.32 -28.11 12.38
C ASP A 602 12.23 -28.62 13.34
N HIS A 603 11.25 -27.76 13.66
CA HIS A 603 10.12 -28.12 14.52
C HIS A 603 9.29 -29.24 13.89
N PHE A 604 8.93 -29.05 12.63
CA PHE A 604 8.21 -30.02 11.81
C PHE A 604 8.81 -30.00 10.39
N HIS A 605 9.08 -31.18 9.83
CA HIS A 605 9.62 -31.33 8.48
C HIS A 605 8.96 -32.51 7.78
N GLN A 606 8.56 -32.32 6.52
CA GLN A 606 7.71 -33.29 5.80
C GLN A 606 8.37 -34.65 5.56
N VAL A 607 9.70 -34.71 5.41
CA VAL A 607 10.47 -35.97 5.23
C VAL A 607 11.16 -36.44 6.52
N ALA A 608 11.94 -35.57 7.18
CA ALA A 608 12.68 -35.93 8.39
C ALA A 608 11.79 -36.31 9.59
N THR A 609 10.62 -35.69 9.78
CA THR A 609 9.72 -36.04 10.89
C THR A 609 9.10 -37.45 10.72
N PRO A 610 8.60 -37.86 9.54
CA PRO A 610 8.23 -39.25 9.30
C PRO A 610 9.38 -40.25 9.46
N ALA A 611 10.61 -39.88 9.05
CA ALA A 611 11.78 -40.74 9.21
C ALA A 611 12.10 -41.02 10.69
N ILE A 612 12.14 -40.00 11.55
CA ILE A 612 12.35 -40.18 12.99
C ILE A 612 11.20 -40.94 13.65
N LEU A 613 9.96 -40.76 13.17
CA LEU A 613 8.81 -41.51 13.66
C LEU A 613 8.90 -43.01 13.30
N GLY A 614 9.32 -43.33 12.08
CA GLY A 614 9.58 -44.72 11.65
C GLY A 614 10.68 -45.38 12.49
N MET A 615 11.76 -44.66 12.76
CA MET A 615 12.83 -45.10 13.66
C MET A 615 12.34 -45.34 15.10
N ALA A 616 11.58 -44.40 15.66
CA ALA A 616 11.00 -44.54 17.00
C ALA A 616 10.03 -45.72 17.08
N ARG A 617 9.20 -45.92 16.04
CA ARG A 617 8.29 -47.06 15.93
C ARG A 617 9.05 -48.38 15.96
N TYR A 618 10.15 -48.50 15.22
CA TYR A 618 11.00 -49.68 15.25
C TYR A 618 11.57 -49.92 16.64
N LEU A 619 12.21 -48.92 17.24
CA LEU A 619 12.84 -49.04 18.57
C LEU A 619 11.85 -49.34 19.70
N GLY A 620 10.64 -48.78 19.63
CA GLY A 620 9.63 -48.94 20.67
C GLY A 620 8.80 -50.22 20.57
N LEU A 621 8.54 -50.72 19.35
CA LEU A 621 7.63 -51.85 19.13
C LEU A 621 8.34 -53.17 18.83
N LYS A 622 9.55 -53.13 18.23
CA LYS A 622 10.29 -54.37 17.91
C LYS A 622 10.87 -54.95 19.19
N ILE A 623 10.46 -56.16 19.52
CA ILE A 623 11.13 -56.96 20.55
C ILE A 623 12.33 -57.66 19.89
N PRO A 624 13.58 -57.27 20.18
CA PRO A 624 14.75 -57.88 19.54
C PRO A 624 14.90 -59.34 19.99
N GLN A 625 15.06 -60.24 19.01
CA GLN A 625 15.23 -61.68 19.26
C GLN A 625 16.61 -62.16 18.80
N ASN A 626 17.12 -61.61 17.70
CA ASN A 626 18.37 -61.99 17.08
C ASN A 626 19.44 -60.92 17.31
N LEU A 627 20.72 -61.28 17.18
CA LEU A 627 21.84 -60.34 17.24
C LEU A 627 21.75 -59.24 16.15
N ALA A 628 21.23 -59.60 14.97
CA ALA A 628 20.95 -58.65 13.90
C ALA A 628 19.93 -57.57 14.33
N ASP A 629 18.86 -57.93 15.04
CA ASP A 629 17.88 -56.94 15.55
C ASP A 629 18.56 -55.93 16.51
N TYR A 630 19.50 -56.42 17.33
CA TYR A 630 20.28 -55.58 18.24
C TYR A 630 21.27 -54.67 17.51
N ALA A 631 21.89 -55.15 16.42
CA ALA A 631 22.75 -54.35 15.55
C ALA A 631 21.95 -53.26 14.83
N THR A 632 20.80 -53.60 14.23
CA THR A 632 19.91 -52.65 13.57
C THR A 632 19.37 -51.61 14.56
N GLY A 633 18.96 -52.02 15.75
CA GLY A 633 18.51 -51.06 16.77
C GLY A 633 19.64 -50.19 17.30
N ALA A 634 20.87 -50.69 17.44
CA ALA A 634 22.03 -49.86 17.79
C ALA A 634 22.32 -48.82 16.69
N TYR A 635 22.23 -49.21 15.42
CA TYR A 635 22.34 -48.30 14.28
C TYR A 635 21.25 -47.24 14.28
N VAL A 636 19.98 -47.63 14.44
CA VAL A 636 18.86 -46.68 14.54
C VAL A 636 19.03 -45.74 15.74
N CYS A 637 19.51 -46.22 16.89
CA CYS A 637 19.86 -45.36 18.03
C CYS A 637 20.97 -44.36 17.70
N THR A 638 22.02 -44.77 16.97
CA THR A 638 23.05 -43.81 16.51
C THR A 638 22.44 -42.74 15.61
N LEU A 639 21.53 -43.12 14.72
CA LEU A 639 20.90 -42.22 13.78
C LEU A 639 19.93 -41.26 14.46
N CYS A 640 19.08 -41.75 15.38
CA CYS A 640 18.24 -40.91 16.22
C CYS A 640 19.06 -39.87 16.99
N LEU A 641 20.21 -40.26 17.56
CA LEU A 641 21.08 -39.30 18.24
C LEU A 641 21.71 -38.30 17.27
N GLN A 642 22.09 -38.72 16.06
CA GLN A 642 22.60 -37.82 15.01
C GLN A 642 21.56 -36.77 14.59
N TYR A 643 20.33 -37.20 14.30
CA TYR A 643 19.21 -36.30 14.01
C TYR A 643 19.01 -35.28 15.13
N GLN A 644 19.27 -35.71 16.36
CA GLN A 644 18.99 -34.95 17.57
C GLN A 644 20.14 -34.10 18.11
N GLN A 645 21.33 -34.15 17.49
CA GLN A 645 22.53 -33.45 17.95
C GLN A 645 22.29 -31.94 18.14
N LEU A 646 21.59 -31.35 17.17
CA LEU A 646 21.32 -29.91 17.12
C LEU A 646 20.04 -29.52 17.89
N SER A 647 18.92 -30.18 17.62
CA SER A 647 17.62 -29.83 18.23
C SER A 647 17.46 -30.29 19.68
N LYS A 648 18.31 -31.20 20.18
CA LYS A 648 18.34 -31.72 21.56
C LYS A 648 16.98 -32.11 22.19
N ARG A 649 15.96 -32.46 21.41
CA ARG A 649 14.71 -33.11 21.83
C ARG A 649 15.02 -34.50 22.40
N TYR A 650 14.13 -35.00 23.23
CA TYR A 650 14.33 -36.26 23.94
C TYR A 650 13.59 -37.39 23.23
N VAL A 651 14.27 -38.50 22.97
CA VAL A 651 13.69 -39.70 22.34
C VAL A 651 13.70 -40.84 23.37
N PRO A 652 12.57 -41.14 24.02
CA PRO A 652 12.52 -42.13 25.11
C PRO A 652 12.82 -43.56 24.66
N GLU A 653 12.44 -43.92 23.42
CA GLU A 653 12.62 -45.27 22.87
C GLU A 653 14.10 -45.64 22.76
N VAL A 654 14.97 -44.66 22.46
CA VAL A 654 16.42 -44.85 22.39
C VAL A 654 16.96 -45.30 23.75
N MET A 655 16.56 -44.64 24.84
CA MET A 655 17.00 -45.04 26.19
C MET A 655 16.46 -46.41 26.58
N ASN A 656 15.17 -46.65 26.33
CA ASN A 656 14.56 -47.94 26.63
C ASN A 656 15.26 -49.09 25.90
N PHE A 657 15.58 -48.89 24.62
CA PHE A 657 16.29 -49.87 23.81
C PHE A 657 17.70 -50.12 24.37
N ILE A 658 18.50 -49.07 24.58
CA ILE A 658 19.88 -49.20 25.08
C ILE A 658 19.93 -49.85 26.47
N GLU A 659 19.02 -49.49 27.36
CA GLU A 659 18.94 -50.10 28.70
C GLU A 659 18.55 -51.58 28.63
N ASN A 660 17.61 -51.93 27.73
CA ASN A 660 17.23 -53.32 27.48
C ASN A 660 18.39 -54.13 26.87
N THR A 661 19.09 -53.60 25.84
CA THR A 661 20.22 -54.29 25.20
C THR A 661 21.32 -54.62 26.20
N LEU A 662 21.71 -53.65 27.05
CA LEU A 662 22.74 -53.85 28.06
C LEU A 662 22.32 -54.87 29.14
N CYS A 663 21.05 -54.91 29.52
CA CYS A 663 20.55 -55.91 30.48
C CYS A 663 20.52 -57.33 29.91
N VAL A 664 20.18 -57.46 28.62
CA VAL A 664 20.14 -58.75 27.92
C VAL A 664 21.55 -59.29 27.65
N LEU A 665 22.46 -58.46 27.14
CA LEU A 665 23.85 -58.86 26.83
C LEU A 665 24.73 -59.02 28.09
N ALA A 666 24.29 -58.50 29.24
CA ALA A 666 25.02 -58.61 30.50
C ALA A 666 25.39 -60.07 30.82
N PRO A 667 26.65 -60.36 31.21
CA PRO A 667 27.08 -61.73 31.50
C PRO A 667 26.35 -62.41 32.67
N ALA A 668 25.82 -61.61 33.61
CA ALA A 668 24.99 -62.08 34.71
C ALA A 668 23.66 -61.31 34.73
N LYS A 669 22.55 -62.02 34.96
CA LYS A 669 21.21 -61.44 35.09
C LYS A 669 21.14 -60.46 36.27
N ILE A 670 20.49 -59.33 36.04
CA ILE A 670 20.21 -58.32 37.08
C ILE A 670 19.01 -58.81 37.90
N SER A 671 19.13 -58.82 39.23
CA SER A 671 18.08 -59.34 40.12
C SER A 671 16.84 -58.45 40.19
N LYS A 672 17.02 -57.13 40.21
CA LYS A 672 15.95 -56.13 40.16
C LYS A 672 16.28 -55.12 39.07
N ILE A 673 15.54 -55.17 37.97
CA ILE A 673 15.74 -54.29 36.82
C ILE A 673 15.57 -52.83 37.30
N PRO A 674 16.57 -51.96 37.11
CA PRO A 674 16.48 -50.57 37.53
C PRO A 674 15.64 -49.77 36.54
N GLY A 675 14.74 -48.91 37.02
CA GLY A 675 13.95 -48.02 36.15
C GLY A 675 12.57 -48.55 35.78
N GLY A 676 11.90 -47.84 34.86
CA GLY A 676 10.55 -48.13 34.37
C GLY A 676 10.49 -48.54 32.89
N PHE A 677 11.63 -48.88 32.29
CA PHE A 677 11.69 -49.30 30.89
C PHE A 677 11.20 -50.76 30.73
N PRO A 678 10.60 -51.12 29.57
CA PRO A 678 10.18 -52.47 29.29
C PRO A 678 11.40 -53.38 29.05
N TYR A 679 11.63 -54.32 29.97
CA TYR A 679 12.66 -55.35 29.81
C TYR A 679 12.09 -56.57 29.09
N HIS A 680 12.78 -57.01 28.04
CA HIS A 680 12.37 -58.15 27.23
C HIS A 680 13.45 -59.23 27.24
N GLU A 681 13.06 -60.47 27.54
CA GLU A 681 13.97 -61.62 27.45
C GLU A 681 13.83 -62.27 26.06
N PRO A 682 14.93 -62.43 25.30
CA PRO A 682 14.91 -63.15 24.03
C PRO A 682 14.64 -64.64 24.27
N LYS A 683 14.08 -65.32 23.25
CA LYS A 683 13.79 -66.77 23.31
C LYS A 683 15.05 -67.61 23.55
N SER A 684 16.17 -67.21 22.96
CA SER A 684 17.50 -67.78 23.18
C SER A 684 18.36 -66.83 24.01
N SER A 685 19.14 -67.36 24.95
CA SER A 685 20.05 -66.54 25.75
C SER A 685 21.16 -65.94 24.87
N LEU A 686 21.23 -64.60 24.80
CA LEU A 686 22.25 -63.86 24.05
C LEU A 686 23.35 -63.26 24.95
N ARG A 687 23.50 -63.78 26.18
CA ARG A 687 24.51 -63.29 27.13
C ARG A 687 25.94 -63.58 26.63
N ILE A 688 26.89 -62.78 27.10
CA ILE A 688 28.33 -63.00 26.86
C ILE A 688 28.82 -64.15 27.74
N GLU A 689 29.43 -65.17 27.13
CA GLU A 689 29.90 -66.37 27.82
C GLU A 689 31.42 -66.37 28.00
N SER A 690 32.17 -66.01 26.95
CA SER A 690 33.63 -65.91 26.94
C SER A 690 34.18 -64.47 26.76
N VAL A 691 35.48 -64.30 27.00
CA VAL A 691 36.20 -63.01 26.84
C VAL A 691 36.81 -62.97 25.44
N VAL A 692 36.41 -61.97 24.65
CA VAL A 692 37.03 -61.68 23.34
C VAL A 692 37.93 -60.44 23.48
N GLU A 693 39.22 -60.58 23.16
CA GLU A 693 40.20 -59.48 23.24
C GLU A 693 40.08 -58.48 22.07
N CYS A 694 39.52 -58.92 20.94
CA CYS A 694 39.27 -58.07 19.77
C CYS A 694 37.86 -57.47 19.80
N GLU A 695 37.75 -56.20 20.20
CA GLU A 695 36.56 -55.39 19.90
C GLU A 695 36.60 -54.99 18.42
N GLY A 696 36.09 -55.86 17.55
CA GLY A 696 35.79 -55.48 16.18
C GLY A 696 34.76 -54.34 16.17
N LYS A 697 34.97 -53.32 15.34
CA LYS A 697 33.92 -52.31 15.09
C LYS A 697 32.71 -53.01 14.46
N LEU A 698 31.50 -52.60 14.84
CA LEU A 698 30.27 -53.09 14.23
C LEU A 698 30.30 -52.80 12.72
N LYS A 699 30.03 -53.81 11.89
CA LYS A 699 29.92 -53.66 10.44
C LYS A 699 28.47 -53.31 10.08
N PHE A 700 28.26 -52.55 9.01
CA PHE A 700 26.90 -52.16 8.59
C PHE A 700 26.01 -53.39 8.29
N TYR A 701 26.56 -54.38 7.58
CA TYR A 701 25.82 -55.60 7.23
C TYR A 701 25.60 -56.57 8.39
N ASP A 702 26.06 -56.25 9.61
CA ASP A 702 25.65 -56.99 10.82
C ASP A 702 24.15 -56.82 11.13
N CYS A 703 23.48 -55.87 10.47
CA CYS A 703 22.03 -55.68 10.53
C CYS A 703 21.24 -56.75 9.78
N ALA A 704 21.89 -57.49 8.86
CA ALA A 704 21.27 -58.61 8.15
C ALA A 704 21.53 -59.93 8.91
N PRO A 705 20.54 -60.83 9.00
CA PRO A 705 20.75 -62.15 9.60
C PRO A 705 21.67 -63.00 8.71
N GLU A 706 22.90 -63.25 9.17
CA GLU A 706 23.87 -64.16 8.54
C GLU A 706 24.15 -65.35 9.45
N ASP A 707 24.44 -66.53 8.87
CA ASP A 707 24.90 -67.71 9.61
C ASP A 707 26.36 -67.50 10.05
N ARG A 708 26.56 -67.23 11.35
CA ARG A 708 27.87 -66.88 11.93
C ARG A 708 28.47 -68.03 12.74
N SER A 709 29.79 -68.01 12.87
CA SER A 709 30.49 -68.86 13.82
C SER A 709 30.27 -68.37 15.26
N GLN A 710 30.38 -69.28 16.24
CA GLN A 710 30.18 -68.95 17.66
C GLN A 710 31.16 -67.87 18.16
N ASP A 711 32.39 -67.85 17.65
CA ASP A 711 33.41 -66.86 18.01
C ASP A 711 33.07 -65.46 17.46
N GLU A 712 32.50 -65.38 16.25
CA GLU A 712 32.02 -64.13 15.65
C GLU A 712 30.80 -63.58 16.37
N ASP A 713 29.90 -64.45 16.84
CA ASP A 713 28.76 -64.05 17.65
C ASP A 713 29.19 -63.47 19.00
N GLU A 714 30.20 -64.04 19.65
CA GLU A 714 30.76 -63.47 20.88
C GLU A 714 31.47 -62.14 20.66
N ALA A 715 32.22 -62.01 19.56
CA ALA A 715 32.83 -60.76 19.15
C ALA A 715 31.77 -59.66 18.90
N LEU A 716 30.67 -60.00 18.22
CA LEU A 716 29.58 -59.07 17.96
C LEU A 716 28.84 -58.68 19.25
N LYS A 717 28.58 -59.62 20.17
CA LYS A 717 27.99 -59.30 21.48
C LYS A 717 28.87 -58.31 22.25
N ALA A 718 30.19 -58.50 22.24
CA ALA A 718 31.13 -57.57 22.88
C ALA A 718 31.13 -56.19 22.18
N ALA A 719 31.10 -56.15 20.85
CA ALA A 719 31.00 -54.92 20.07
C ALA A 719 29.70 -54.16 20.36
N LEU A 720 28.56 -54.85 20.42
CA LEU A 720 27.26 -54.26 20.77
C LEU A 720 27.29 -53.63 22.16
N VAL A 721 27.88 -54.29 23.17
CA VAL A 721 28.04 -53.69 24.49
C VAL A 721 28.90 -52.42 24.42
N GLY A 722 30.03 -52.46 23.72
CA GLY A 722 30.90 -51.30 23.52
C GLY A 722 30.17 -50.11 22.88
N VAL A 723 29.43 -50.37 21.78
CA VAL A 723 28.64 -49.36 21.07
C VAL A 723 27.53 -48.81 21.96
N ASN A 724 26.75 -49.66 22.64
CA ASN A 724 25.68 -49.20 23.53
C ASN A 724 26.20 -48.38 24.72
N LEU A 725 27.38 -48.68 25.25
CA LEU A 725 28.04 -47.83 26.24
C LEU A 725 28.42 -46.46 25.64
N SER A 726 28.98 -46.42 24.42
CA SER A 726 29.27 -45.15 23.74
C SER A 726 28.00 -44.35 23.42
N LEU A 727 26.90 -45.03 23.10
CA LEU A 727 25.59 -44.41 22.87
C LEU A 727 25.03 -43.77 24.14
N ILE A 728 25.15 -44.41 25.31
CA ILE A 728 24.78 -43.78 26.59
C ILE A 728 25.63 -42.52 26.82
N ASP A 729 26.93 -42.58 26.50
CA ASP A 729 27.81 -41.42 26.67
C ASP A 729 27.40 -40.25 25.77
N ALA A 730 27.11 -40.54 24.49
CA ALA A 730 26.64 -39.57 23.51
C ALA A 730 25.25 -39.01 23.86
N ALA A 731 24.33 -39.86 24.33
CA ALA A 731 23.00 -39.45 24.79
C ALA A 731 23.12 -38.55 26.03
N ALA A 732 23.98 -38.91 26.98
CA ALA A 732 24.22 -38.13 28.19
C ALA A 732 24.79 -36.74 27.85
N THR A 733 25.69 -36.63 26.87
CA THR A 733 26.18 -35.32 26.41
C THR A 733 25.11 -34.50 25.71
N THR A 734 24.30 -35.13 24.85
CA THR A 734 23.27 -34.46 24.04
C THR A 734 22.15 -33.88 24.90
N TRP A 735 21.73 -34.62 25.94
CA TRP A 735 20.62 -34.23 26.81
C TRP A 735 21.06 -33.62 28.15
N THR A 736 22.32 -33.17 28.24
CA THR A 736 22.74 -32.30 29.34
C THR A 736 21.84 -31.06 29.41
N GLY A 737 21.41 -30.69 30.62
CA GLY A 737 20.55 -29.52 30.85
C GLY A 737 19.04 -29.78 30.83
N LYS A 738 18.57 -30.97 30.44
CA LYS A 738 17.13 -31.32 30.56
C LYS A 738 16.74 -31.52 32.03
N SER A 739 15.53 -31.08 32.40
CA SER A 739 15.03 -31.12 33.79
C SER A 739 14.87 -32.54 34.35
N ALA A 740 14.50 -33.51 33.50
CA ALA A 740 14.31 -34.92 33.85
C ALA A 740 15.58 -35.78 33.71
N PHE A 741 16.76 -35.18 33.57
CA PHE A 741 18.02 -35.91 33.38
C PHE A 741 18.30 -36.91 34.50
N ALA A 742 17.97 -36.55 35.76
CA ALA A 742 18.20 -37.41 36.91
C ALA A 742 17.37 -38.71 36.90
N GLU A 743 16.13 -38.62 36.42
CA GLU A 743 15.22 -39.75 36.28
C GLU A 743 15.61 -40.66 35.12
N VAL A 744 16.04 -40.08 33.99
CA VAL A 744 16.39 -40.81 32.76
C VAL A 744 17.71 -41.55 32.89
N PHE A 745 18.78 -40.93 33.40
CA PHE A 745 20.11 -41.56 33.49
C PHE A 745 20.38 -42.26 34.83
N GLY A 746 19.46 -42.16 35.79
CA GLY A 746 19.54 -42.89 37.05
C GLY A 746 19.55 -44.43 36.87
N PRO A 747 18.64 -45.01 36.06
CA PRO A 747 18.67 -46.42 35.67
C PRO A 747 19.93 -46.82 34.91
N ALA A 748 20.32 -46.08 33.87
CA ALA A 748 21.58 -46.26 33.13
C ALA A 748 22.80 -46.37 34.06
N LEU A 749 22.93 -45.47 35.05
CA LEU A 749 24.03 -45.54 36.03
C LEU A 749 23.99 -46.84 36.86
N LYS A 750 22.81 -47.34 37.25
CA LYS A 750 22.72 -48.62 37.97
C LYS A 750 23.11 -49.81 37.10
N ILE A 751 22.76 -49.79 35.81
CA ILE A 751 23.13 -50.84 34.84
C ILE A 751 24.65 -50.86 34.64
N THR A 752 25.27 -49.69 34.46
CA THR A 752 26.72 -49.58 34.30
C THR A 752 27.45 -50.09 35.56
N HIS A 753 26.98 -49.79 36.78
CA HIS A 753 27.53 -50.37 38.01
C HIS A 753 27.37 -51.89 38.11
N HIS A 754 26.26 -52.45 37.62
CA HIS A 754 26.08 -53.91 37.56
C HIS A 754 27.07 -54.56 36.59
N LEU A 755 27.28 -53.96 35.42
CA LEU A 755 28.29 -54.40 34.44
C LEU A 755 29.72 -54.22 34.98
N ALA A 756 29.98 -53.21 35.82
CA ALA A 756 31.25 -53.03 36.54
C ALA A 756 31.49 -54.06 37.66
N SER A 757 30.44 -54.77 38.08
CA SER A 757 30.50 -55.66 39.23
C SER A 757 31.41 -56.86 38.98
N LYS A 758 31.93 -57.46 40.06
CA LYS A 758 32.80 -58.65 39.99
C LYS A 758 32.20 -59.81 39.19
N LYS A 759 30.87 -59.90 39.07
CA LYS A 759 30.15 -60.96 38.37
C LYS A 759 30.16 -60.81 36.84
N CYS A 760 30.31 -59.58 36.34
CA CYS A 760 30.29 -59.29 34.90
C CYS A 760 31.69 -58.94 34.40
N ARG A 761 32.50 -58.30 35.23
CA ARG A 761 33.81 -57.76 34.87
C ARG A 761 34.78 -58.79 34.29
N PHE A 762 34.79 -60.03 34.80
CA PHE A 762 35.73 -61.05 34.32
C PHE A 762 35.43 -61.55 32.90
N LYS A 763 34.22 -61.32 32.38
CA LYS A 763 33.78 -61.74 31.04
C LYS A 763 33.83 -60.60 30.01
N LEU A 764 34.17 -59.38 30.44
CA LEU A 764 34.26 -58.22 29.57
C LEU A 764 35.71 -57.95 29.21
N SER A 765 35.94 -57.49 27.97
CA SER A 765 37.24 -57.04 27.48
C SER A 765 37.84 -55.93 28.36
N SER A 766 39.16 -55.77 28.31
CA SER A 766 39.86 -54.75 29.09
C SER A 766 39.50 -53.32 28.67
N ASN A 767 39.16 -53.10 27.40
CA ASN A 767 38.73 -51.80 26.86
C ASN A 767 37.30 -51.45 27.28
N ALA A 768 36.33 -52.36 27.12
CA ALA A 768 34.97 -52.18 27.63
C ALA A 768 34.95 -51.89 29.14
N GLN A 769 35.86 -52.49 29.92
CA GLN A 769 36.00 -52.15 31.34
C GLN A 769 36.46 -50.71 31.56
N LYS A 770 37.41 -50.19 30.77
CA LYS A 770 37.87 -48.80 30.86
C LYS A 770 36.75 -47.82 30.50
N THR A 771 36.09 -48.04 29.36
CA THR A 771 34.97 -47.19 28.89
C THR A 771 33.84 -47.16 29.90
N LEU A 772 33.56 -48.29 30.52
CA LEU A 772 32.54 -48.40 31.56
C LEU A 772 32.90 -47.63 32.83
N ILE A 773 34.15 -47.67 33.28
CA ILE A 773 34.61 -46.89 34.44
C ILE A 773 34.52 -45.39 34.15
N THR A 774 34.99 -44.95 32.98
CA THR A 774 34.94 -43.53 32.58
C THR A 774 33.51 -43.03 32.46
N LEU A 775 32.62 -43.84 31.87
CA LEU A 775 31.21 -43.51 31.71
C LEU A 775 30.50 -43.44 33.08
N ALA A 776 30.72 -44.41 33.96
CA ALA A 776 30.13 -44.40 35.30
C ALA A 776 30.53 -43.16 36.10
N GLN A 777 31.81 -42.75 36.02
CA GLN A 777 32.30 -41.51 36.64
C GLN A 777 31.64 -40.28 36.04
N LYS A 778 31.54 -40.21 34.71
CA LYS A 778 30.91 -39.09 33.99
C LYS A 778 29.42 -38.96 34.31
N LEU A 779 28.66 -40.06 34.27
CA LEU A 779 27.24 -40.07 34.65
C LEU A 779 27.05 -39.66 36.11
N THR A 780 27.90 -40.15 37.03
CA THR A 780 27.82 -39.74 38.45
C THR A 780 27.99 -38.22 38.59
N ARG A 781 28.97 -37.64 37.86
CA ARG A 781 29.21 -36.19 37.84
C ARG A 781 27.99 -35.43 37.30
N LEU A 782 27.49 -35.80 36.13
CA LEU A 782 26.35 -35.14 35.48
C LEU A 782 25.07 -35.27 36.30
N LEU A 783 24.83 -36.42 36.95
CA LEU A 783 23.67 -36.63 37.82
C LEU A 783 23.74 -35.75 39.08
N ASN A 784 24.93 -35.58 39.66
CA ASN A 784 25.12 -34.67 40.79
C ASN A 784 24.91 -33.20 40.38
N GLU A 785 25.43 -32.80 39.23
CA GLU A 785 25.22 -31.46 38.65
C GLU A 785 23.74 -31.19 38.38
N SER A 786 23.04 -32.15 37.75
CA SER A 786 21.60 -32.08 37.50
C SER A 786 20.79 -31.96 38.80
N ARG A 787 21.16 -32.72 39.85
CA ARG A 787 20.50 -32.63 41.16
C ARG A 787 20.68 -31.26 41.83
N LEU A 788 21.85 -30.65 41.70
CA LEU A 788 22.13 -29.30 42.23
C LEU A 788 21.41 -28.21 41.43
N GLY A 789 21.32 -28.37 40.10
CA GLY A 789 20.66 -27.44 39.18
C GLY A 789 19.14 -27.53 39.16
N ARG A 790 18.53 -28.60 39.71
CA ARG A 790 17.09 -28.83 39.66
C ARG A 790 16.31 -27.74 40.41
N ARG A 791 15.20 -27.29 39.82
CA ARG A 791 14.24 -26.34 40.38
C ARG A 791 12.81 -26.90 40.27
N PRO A 792 11.88 -26.51 41.15
CA PRO A 792 10.46 -26.84 40.99
C PRO A 792 9.90 -26.18 39.72
N LEU A 793 8.84 -26.76 39.14
CA LEU A 793 8.20 -26.24 37.93
C LEU A 793 7.24 -25.10 38.28
N GLU A 794 7.37 -23.99 37.57
CA GLU A 794 6.53 -22.79 37.71
C GLU A 794 5.98 -22.37 36.33
N LEU A 795 5.29 -23.29 35.64
CA LEU A 795 4.82 -23.09 34.26
C LEU A 795 3.68 -22.05 34.15
N HIS A 796 2.93 -21.84 35.24
CA HIS A 796 1.72 -21.02 35.26
C HIS A 796 1.96 -19.56 35.66
N HIS A 797 3.05 -18.96 35.18
CA HIS A 797 3.29 -17.52 35.30
C HIS A 797 2.76 -16.79 34.06
N HIS A 798 1.43 -16.73 33.92
CA HIS A 798 0.78 -16.02 32.82
C HIS A 798 0.80 -14.51 33.06
N LYS A 799 1.14 -13.73 32.03
CA LYS A 799 0.96 -12.27 32.07
C LYS A 799 -0.55 -11.98 32.18
N PRO A 800 -0.99 -11.11 33.12
CA PRO A 800 -2.40 -10.75 33.20
C PRO A 800 -2.82 -10.03 31.91
N LEU A 801 -4.00 -10.37 31.41
CA LEU A 801 -4.58 -9.69 30.24
C LEU A 801 -4.81 -8.20 30.53
N ALA A 802 -4.61 -7.35 29.53
CA ALA A 802 -4.90 -5.93 29.62
C ALA A 802 -6.42 -5.67 29.72
N ILE A 803 -6.79 -4.49 30.22
CA ILE A 803 -8.18 -4.03 30.16
C ILE A 803 -8.54 -3.83 28.69
N LYS A 804 -9.67 -4.40 28.25
CA LYS A 804 -10.18 -4.21 26.88
C LYS A 804 -10.35 -2.72 26.61
N THR A 805 -9.62 -2.20 25.62
CA THR A 805 -9.76 -0.82 25.15
C THR A 805 -11.02 -0.72 24.28
N SER A 806 -11.56 0.49 24.17
CA SER A 806 -12.72 0.77 23.32
C SER A 806 -12.45 2.01 22.49
N ILE A 807 -12.82 1.98 21.22
CA ILE A 807 -12.62 3.11 20.32
C ILE A 807 -13.70 4.16 20.60
N PRO A 808 -13.34 5.40 20.97
CA PRO A 808 -14.33 6.44 21.22
C PRO A 808 -15.04 6.81 19.91
N LYS A 809 -16.37 6.84 19.93
CA LYS A 809 -17.17 7.31 18.79
C LYS A 809 -17.29 8.83 18.80
N PHE A 810 -16.64 9.50 17.86
CA PHE A 810 -16.76 10.94 17.63
C PHE A 810 -16.70 11.24 16.12
N GLU A 811 -17.02 12.49 15.75
CA GLU A 811 -16.92 12.99 14.38
C GLU A 811 -15.71 13.91 14.31
N ASP A 812 -14.79 13.71 13.36
CA ASP A 812 -13.54 14.49 13.27
C ASP A 812 -13.82 15.99 13.10
N ASN A 813 -14.73 16.33 12.20
CA ASN A 813 -15.13 17.71 11.90
C ASN A 813 -16.45 18.06 12.60
N PHE A 814 -16.47 17.96 13.94
CA PHE A 814 -17.67 18.21 14.73
C PHE A 814 -18.11 19.68 14.69
N ASN A 815 -19.35 19.93 14.24
CA ASN A 815 -19.98 21.23 14.25
C ASN A 815 -21.31 21.18 15.04
N PRO A 816 -21.46 21.91 16.16
CA PRO A 816 -22.68 21.94 16.96
C PRO A 816 -23.94 22.41 16.22
N GLU A 817 -23.80 23.14 15.11
CA GLU A 817 -24.93 23.62 14.31
C GLU A 817 -25.43 22.59 13.30
N ARG A 818 -24.61 21.58 12.98
CA ARG A 818 -24.92 20.51 12.04
C ARG A 818 -25.47 19.30 12.80
N HIS A 819 -26.44 18.63 12.19
CA HIS A 819 -26.90 17.32 12.64
C HIS A 819 -26.21 16.25 11.80
N TYR A 820 -25.54 15.32 12.47
CA TYR A 820 -24.88 14.16 11.86
C TYR A 820 -25.79 12.95 12.05
N ASP A 821 -26.24 12.39 10.94
CA ASP A 821 -27.06 11.18 10.86
C ASP A 821 -26.64 10.46 9.56
N PRO A 822 -26.35 9.15 9.60
CA PRO A 822 -26.02 8.38 8.40
C PRO A 822 -27.11 8.44 7.32
N ASP A 823 -28.39 8.51 7.73
CA ASP A 823 -29.52 8.47 6.81
C ASP A 823 -29.83 9.87 6.25
N ARG A 824 -29.39 10.14 5.02
CA ARG A 824 -29.60 11.44 4.36
C ARG A 824 -31.07 11.83 4.27
N GLU A 825 -31.98 10.89 3.97
CA GLU A 825 -33.42 11.18 3.87
C GLU A 825 -34.01 11.70 5.18
N ARG A 826 -33.60 11.12 6.31
CA ARG A 826 -34.05 11.56 7.65
C ARG A 826 -33.54 12.96 7.96
N THR A 827 -32.29 13.28 7.60
CA THR A 827 -31.73 14.63 7.78
C THR A 827 -32.50 15.68 6.99
N GLU A 828 -32.78 15.43 5.71
CA GLU A 828 -33.49 16.37 4.85
C GLU A 828 -34.93 16.56 5.30
N LEU A 829 -35.61 15.48 5.68
CA LEU A 829 -36.97 15.55 6.23
C LEU A 829 -37.02 16.36 7.53
N ALA A 830 -36.07 16.16 8.44
CA ALA A 830 -35.98 16.94 9.69
C ALA A 830 -35.68 18.42 9.42
N LYS A 831 -34.79 18.71 8.45
CA LYS A 831 -34.48 20.07 8.00
C LYS A 831 -35.72 20.76 7.42
N LEU A 832 -36.43 20.11 6.50
CA LEU A 832 -37.68 20.63 5.91
C LEU A 832 -38.75 20.87 6.98
N LYS A 833 -38.91 19.95 7.94
CA LYS A 833 -39.83 20.14 9.07
C LYS A 833 -39.47 21.38 9.91
N LYS A 834 -38.17 21.61 10.15
CA LYS A 834 -37.67 22.77 10.90
C LYS A 834 -37.93 24.07 10.15
N GLU A 835 -37.65 24.09 8.85
CA GLU A 835 -37.90 25.24 7.97
C GLU A 835 -39.40 25.55 7.88
N HIS A 836 -40.24 24.57 7.55
CA HIS A 836 -41.69 24.74 7.50
C HIS A 836 -42.26 25.30 8.82
N LYS A 837 -41.80 24.78 9.98
CA LYS A 837 -42.23 25.30 11.29
C LYS A 837 -41.76 26.75 11.52
N ARG A 838 -40.55 27.10 11.08
CA ARG A 838 -40.00 28.46 11.19
C ARG A 838 -40.80 29.43 10.35
N GLU A 839 -41.02 29.11 9.07
CA GLU A 839 -41.75 29.96 8.13
C GLU A 839 -43.21 30.11 8.54
N ARG A 840 -43.90 29.01 8.89
CA ARG A 840 -45.27 29.05 9.41
C ARG A 840 -45.39 29.95 10.64
N LYS A 841 -44.45 29.87 11.59
CA LYS A 841 -44.45 30.72 12.79
C LYS A 841 -44.14 32.19 12.45
N GLY A 842 -43.32 32.45 11.44
CA GLY A 842 -43.05 33.78 10.90
C GLY A 842 -44.31 34.39 10.30
N ALA A 843 -44.91 33.72 9.33
CA ALA A 843 -46.12 34.16 8.64
C ALA A 843 -47.28 34.44 9.60
N ILE A 844 -47.57 33.52 10.54
CA ILE A 844 -48.62 33.72 11.55
C ILE A 844 -48.34 34.95 12.43
N ARG A 845 -47.06 35.24 12.73
CA ARG A 845 -46.70 36.40 13.54
C ARG A 845 -46.96 37.70 12.79
N GLU A 846 -46.62 37.76 11.51
CA GLU A 846 -46.84 38.94 10.66
C GLU A 846 -48.34 39.20 10.47
N LEU A 847 -49.13 38.18 10.09
CA LEU A 847 -50.59 38.30 9.97
C LEU A 847 -51.27 38.81 11.25
N ARG A 848 -50.79 38.36 12.42
CA ARG A 848 -51.30 38.85 13.72
C ARG A 848 -50.94 40.31 13.98
N LYS A 849 -49.78 40.79 13.52
CA LYS A 849 -49.40 42.21 13.63
C LYS A 849 -50.25 43.06 12.68
N ASP A 850 -50.45 42.62 11.45
CA ASP A 850 -51.28 43.29 10.44
C ASP A 850 -52.72 43.43 10.95
N SER A 851 -53.29 42.34 11.47
CA SER A 851 -54.62 42.30 12.06
C SER A 851 -54.78 43.31 13.22
N ARG A 852 -53.74 43.51 14.04
CA ARG A 852 -53.77 44.49 15.14
C ARG A 852 -53.80 45.92 14.63
N ILE A 853 -53.09 46.22 13.55
CA ILE A 853 -53.07 47.56 12.96
C ILE A 853 -54.38 47.85 12.25
N LEU A 854 -54.94 46.89 11.52
CA LEU A 854 -56.28 47.01 10.96
C LEU A 854 -57.33 47.25 12.06
N ALA A 855 -57.23 46.53 13.18
CA ALA A 855 -58.13 46.73 14.32
C ALA A 855 -57.95 48.12 14.98
N SER A 856 -56.71 48.59 15.16
CA SER A 856 -56.46 49.89 15.81
C SER A 856 -56.83 51.08 14.91
N SER A 857 -56.52 51.00 13.62
CA SER A 857 -56.87 52.02 12.62
C SER A 857 -58.38 52.11 12.42
N SER A 858 -59.07 50.99 12.20
CA SER A 858 -60.54 50.97 12.05
C SER A 858 -61.27 51.49 13.30
N LEU A 859 -60.77 51.17 14.50
CA LEU A 859 -61.31 51.70 15.75
C LEU A 859 -61.09 53.21 15.86
N ARG A 860 -59.90 53.71 15.48
CA ARG A 860 -59.59 55.14 15.47
C ARG A 860 -60.48 55.89 14.49
N GLU A 861 -60.61 55.41 13.26
CA GLU A 861 -61.49 55.98 12.25
C GLU A 861 -62.95 55.99 12.71
N LYS A 862 -63.41 54.93 13.38
CA LYS A 862 -64.76 54.89 13.95
C LYS A 862 -64.96 55.96 15.01
N LYS A 863 -64.01 56.10 15.96
CA LYS A 863 -64.08 57.16 16.99
C LYS A 863 -64.08 58.56 16.39
N GLU A 864 -63.22 58.81 15.39
CA GLU A 864 -63.15 60.12 14.72
C GLU A 864 -64.45 60.42 13.94
N ARG A 865 -65.03 59.43 13.25
CA ARG A 865 -66.34 59.57 12.58
C ARG A 865 -67.47 59.83 13.57
N ASP A 866 -67.54 59.08 14.67
CA ASP A 866 -68.58 59.21 15.69
C ASP A 866 -68.46 60.59 16.38
N GLN A 867 -67.26 61.04 16.73
CA GLN A 867 -67.02 62.38 17.29
C GLN A 867 -67.38 63.51 16.31
N ALA A 868 -67.05 63.37 15.03
CA ALA A 868 -67.40 64.35 14.01
C ALA A 868 -68.93 64.43 13.82
N TYR A 869 -69.60 63.28 13.83
CA TYR A 869 -71.05 63.19 13.77
C TYR A 869 -71.72 63.85 14.99
N GLU A 870 -71.28 63.50 16.21
CA GLU A 870 -71.79 64.11 17.44
C GLU A 870 -71.57 65.62 17.48
N LYS A 871 -70.39 66.10 17.08
CA LYS A 871 -70.07 67.55 17.04
C LYS A 871 -70.96 68.26 16.03
N LYS A 872 -71.18 67.68 14.85
CA LYS A 872 -72.10 68.21 13.83
C LYS A 872 -73.54 68.26 14.34
N GLN A 873 -74.01 67.18 14.97
CA GLN A 873 -75.36 67.09 15.52
C GLN A 873 -75.59 68.10 16.65
N LYS A 874 -74.64 68.22 17.59
CA LYS A 874 -74.70 69.23 18.66
C LYS A 874 -74.72 70.66 18.11
N ARG A 875 -73.91 70.95 17.09
CA ARG A 875 -73.92 72.26 16.41
C ARG A 875 -75.28 72.53 15.78
N LEU A 876 -75.82 71.60 14.99
CA LEU A 876 -77.11 71.77 14.32
C LEU A 876 -78.26 71.94 15.33
N LEU A 877 -78.29 71.14 16.39
CA LEU A 877 -79.28 71.29 17.47
C LEU A 877 -79.17 72.64 18.18
N ALA A 878 -77.94 73.10 18.46
CA ALA A 878 -77.72 74.40 19.08
C ALA A 878 -78.11 75.57 18.15
N GLU A 879 -77.88 75.43 16.85
CA GLU A 879 -78.28 76.41 15.82
C GLU A 879 -79.80 76.47 15.71
N ILE A 880 -80.49 75.34 15.56
CA ILE A 880 -81.96 75.24 15.56
C ILE A 880 -82.55 75.82 16.85
N GLN A 881 -82.06 75.40 18.02
CA GLN A 881 -82.55 75.90 19.31
C GLN A 881 -82.25 77.40 19.50
N GLY A 882 -81.14 77.88 18.95
CA GLY A 882 -80.77 79.29 18.95
C GLY A 882 -81.74 80.13 18.11
N GLU A 883 -82.04 79.69 16.89
CA GLU A 883 -83.01 80.32 15.98
C GLU A 883 -84.43 80.29 16.57
N GLU A 884 -84.94 79.10 16.96
CA GLU A 884 -86.26 78.95 17.59
C GLU A 884 -86.37 79.80 18.87
N GLY A 885 -85.32 79.82 19.69
CA GLY A 885 -85.26 80.62 20.91
C GLY A 885 -85.24 82.13 20.64
N HIS A 886 -84.57 82.56 19.57
CA HIS A 886 -84.57 83.96 19.13
C HIS A 886 -85.96 84.38 18.64
N GLU A 887 -86.56 83.63 17.70
CA GLU A 887 -87.89 83.90 17.17
C GLU A 887 -88.98 83.86 18.25
N LYS A 888 -88.91 82.88 19.16
CA LYS A 888 -89.86 82.80 20.29
C LYS A 888 -89.77 84.03 21.20
N LYS A 889 -88.55 84.53 21.49
CA LYS A 889 -88.36 85.75 22.29
C LYS A 889 -88.80 87.01 21.56
N GLU A 890 -88.64 87.07 20.24
CA GLU A 890 -89.18 88.16 19.43
C GLU A 890 -90.72 88.14 19.44
N TYR A 891 -91.33 86.98 19.22
CA TYR A 891 -92.77 86.81 19.30
C TYR A 891 -93.33 87.15 20.69
N GLU A 892 -92.65 86.74 21.78
CA GLU A 892 -93.04 87.12 23.15
C GLU A 892 -92.92 88.62 23.39
N ARG A 893 -91.87 89.28 22.86
CA ARG A 893 -91.74 90.75 22.90
C ARG A 893 -92.88 91.42 22.14
N GLU A 894 -93.18 90.98 20.93
CA GLU A 894 -94.29 91.53 20.13
C GLU A 894 -95.64 91.32 20.84
N LYS A 895 -95.88 90.13 21.40
CA LYS A 895 -97.07 89.82 22.20
C LYS A 895 -97.18 90.71 23.45
N ALA A 896 -96.07 91.00 24.12
CA ALA A 896 -96.02 91.90 25.26
C ALA A 896 -96.28 93.37 24.84
N TRP A 897 -95.76 93.80 23.70
CA TRP A 897 -96.06 95.11 23.10
C TRP A 897 -97.54 95.26 22.76
N ARG A 898 -98.15 94.26 22.11
CA ARG A 898 -99.60 94.22 21.82
C ARG A 898 -100.45 94.24 23.10
N LYS A 899 -99.99 93.59 24.18
CA LYS A 899 -100.65 93.66 25.50
C LYS A 899 -100.53 95.04 26.13
N LYS A 900 -99.37 95.71 26.03
CA LYS A 900 -99.17 97.08 26.52
C LYS A 900 -99.99 98.10 25.74
N SER A 901 -100.15 97.92 24.42
CA SER A 901 -100.99 98.77 23.57
C SER A 901 -102.50 98.61 23.79
N LYS A 902 -102.95 97.56 24.51
CA LYS A 902 -104.35 97.32 24.90
C LYS A 902 -104.70 97.86 26.29
N LYS A 903 -103.74 98.46 26.99
CA LYS A 903 -103.92 99.27 28.20
C LYS A 903 -103.78 100.72 27.82
#